data_AF-A0A2W5ZIA8-F1
#
_entry.id   AF-A0A2W5ZIA8-F1
#
_cell.length_a   1.000
_cell.length_b   1.000
_cell.length_c   1.000
_cell.angle_alpha   90.00
_cell.angle_beta   90.00
_cell.angle_gamma   90.00
#
_symmetry.space_group_name_H-M   'P 1'
#
loop_
_entity.id
_entity.type
_entity.pdbx_description
1 polymer ?
#
loop_
_entity_poly.entity_id
_entity_poly.type
_entity_poly.pdbx_seq_one_letter_code
_entity_poly.pdbx_strand_id
1 'polypeptide(L)'
;MRGADSRPRNHMAQQQRQLFRSSRNRFRGLWEHAANPVGIFVPIWSTVSGLQRGFLLCRRAFRARVEPDSPAIFAGVKGPLFASAGINANDADPALIIQDFLTNAQYGVLFPAASIDAATLLDSLRSSAVTITIAAPAVVTWTAHGLSNGQGVIFSTTGLLPTGLTPGTIYYVVAAVTNTFEVAATPGGTPINTSGSQSGTHTAKTVGSSYQAYCKASHLAMSPVLANQEAANSILARWLKLTNSAAVWSGGKLKFIPYGDTPVTGNLYPSGTYTFNPNVTPLYNLADDDFIHEDGKGPIEVIRSDPYATYNWQRLQISQRFSIVGTSYNTAPIDAFDQNAIELYGLRRASDITANEICDPFVGQVSAQLILQRGLYIRNTYTFKLSFEYCLLEPMDLVTVTDTALGLTNIAIRVTAIEEDDAGLLSVTAEEFPGGTATAVQYPVQGNMGTPPNQAVVPARVNAPVIFEPSEALTGGVAQVIAAVSGGIAPVYLLAEDSSTGQHKTKQGNVTPVIASLTTVLFSVYAQAVARSALRLAFFNGAANIGCDFDLTAGTTGTPDAGITATITPAGGNWFQCVITGAMVATAAATLTIQLENPIGTISYAGTLGNGIYIWGGAVSFGGTGPTFLPAFASVTGAALATSGTSTPEGASGIADPNWGGAFVWLSTDGNTYGNIGTVLAPARQGFLTAALPFPSGGNPDVTNTLSVSLTESGGALASGTASDAANGVTLCLVDNELLAYATATLAGTNAYNLTYLFRALYGTSPAAHSSGAPFARIDTAIFKYPLPPALIGVPLSLKFQSFNIFGQAVEDLSECTVYTYTPSGAGQLSGPVTKALIAGASLDFGLVTAMVSEMDQWGTITDGFTLAFVDLGSRIP
;
A
#
# COMPACT_ATOMS: atom_id res chain seq x y z
N MET A 1 3.30 -85.61 -1.14
CA MET A 1 4.44 -86.20 -0.39
C MET A 1 5.69 -85.41 -0.70
N ARG A 2 6.19 -84.65 0.27
CA ARG A 2 7.39 -83.78 0.35
C ARG A 2 6.96 -82.65 1.30
N GLY A 3 7.65 -82.28 2.36
CA GLY A 3 8.98 -82.55 2.88
C GLY A 3 9.24 -81.37 3.81
N ALA A 4 9.47 -81.62 5.09
CA ALA A 4 9.71 -80.59 6.08
C ALA A 4 11.04 -79.87 5.78
N ASP A 5 11.02 -78.54 5.66
CA ASP A 5 12.21 -77.70 5.73
C ASP A 5 11.96 -76.60 6.76
N SER A 6 12.47 -76.82 7.97
CA SER A 6 12.46 -75.86 9.08
C SER A 6 13.59 -74.85 8.87
N ARG A 7 13.26 -73.58 8.63
CA ARG A 7 14.22 -72.45 8.67
C ARG A 7 13.83 -71.41 9.72
N PRO A 8 14.82 -70.74 10.35
CA PRO A 8 14.64 -70.03 11.60
C PRO A 8 14.19 -68.58 11.36
N ARG A 9 12.89 -68.30 11.51
CA ARG A 9 12.37 -66.93 11.62
C ARG A 9 11.69 -66.81 12.97
N ASN A 10 12.39 -66.30 13.99
CA ASN A 10 11.73 -65.73 15.18
C ASN A 10 12.67 -64.99 16.15
N HIS A 11 14.01 -65.04 15.98
CA HIS A 11 14.91 -64.38 16.92
C HIS A 11 15.12 -62.87 16.67
N MET A 12 15.12 -62.39 15.42
CA MET A 12 15.20 -60.94 15.12
C MET A 12 13.89 -60.20 15.42
N ALA A 13 12.73 -60.86 15.20
CA ALA A 13 11.41 -60.27 15.44
C ALA A 13 11.16 -60.01 16.94
N GLN A 14 11.69 -60.86 17.83
CA GLN A 14 11.62 -60.62 19.28
C GLN A 14 12.57 -59.51 19.76
N GLN A 15 13.76 -59.37 19.16
CA GLN A 15 14.67 -58.26 19.47
C GLN A 15 14.14 -56.90 18.99
N GLN A 16 13.53 -56.83 17.80
CA GLN A 16 12.87 -55.61 17.33
C GLN A 16 11.61 -55.26 18.14
N ARG A 17 10.80 -56.26 18.55
CA ARG A 17 9.65 -56.05 19.46
C ARG A 17 10.07 -55.52 20.84
N GLN A 18 11.20 -55.97 21.39
CA GLN A 18 11.72 -55.44 22.67
C GLN A 18 12.29 -54.03 22.54
N LEU A 19 12.94 -53.70 21.41
CA LEU A 19 13.45 -52.35 21.15
C LEU A 19 12.31 -51.33 20.99
N PHE A 20 11.25 -51.68 20.25
CA PHE A 20 10.05 -50.84 20.06
C PHE A 20 9.23 -50.65 21.35
N ARG A 21 9.09 -51.71 22.17
CA ARG A 21 8.41 -51.59 23.48
C ARG A 21 9.25 -50.80 24.51
N SER A 22 10.58 -50.90 24.47
CA SER A 22 11.44 -50.16 25.42
C SER A 22 11.56 -48.67 25.09
N SER A 23 11.42 -48.28 23.81
CA SER A 23 11.32 -46.87 23.40
C SER A 23 9.94 -46.31 23.72
N ARG A 24 8.85 -47.03 23.43
CA ARG A 24 7.47 -46.57 23.76
C ARG A 24 7.25 -46.38 25.27
N ASN A 25 7.75 -47.28 26.12
CA ASN A 25 7.57 -47.20 27.57
C ASN A 25 8.53 -46.20 28.25
N ARG A 26 9.70 -45.90 27.68
CA ARG A 26 10.57 -44.82 28.20
C ARG A 26 10.07 -43.42 27.85
N PHE A 27 9.31 -43.27 26.77
CA PHE A 27 8.83 -41.95 26.33
C PHE A 27 7.44 -41.58 26.84
N ARG A 28 6.57 -42.55 27.15
CA ARG A 28 5.29 -42.27 27.84
C ARG A 28 5.51 -41.61 29.21
N GLY A 29 6.57 -42.02 29.93
CA GLY A 29 6.95 -41.42 31.22
C GLY A 29 7.61 -40.04 31.13
N LEU A 30 8.20 -39.67 29.99
CA LEU A 30 8.79 -38.33 29.78
C LEU A 30 7.76 -37.29 29.34
N TRP A 31 6.66 -37.74 28.73
CA TRP A 31 5.57 -36.86 28.30
C TRP A 31 4.55 -36.58 29.42
N GLU A 32 4.38 -37.51 30.37
CA GLU A 32 3.53 -37.31 31.56
C GLU A 32 4.25 -36.56 32.71
N HIS A 33 5.59 -36.54 32.75
CA HIS A 33 6.34 -35.83 33.80
C HIS A 33 6.59 -34.33 33.56
N ALA A 34 6.14 -33.77 32.43
CA ALA A 34 6.10 -32.31 32.24
C ALA A 34 4.93 -31.63 33.00
N ALA A 35 4.15 -32.39 33.77
CA ALA A 35 3.00 -31.91 34.52
C ALA A 35 3.07 -32.28 36.02
N ASN A 36 4.00 -31.71 36.80
CA ASN A 36 3.75 -31.40 38.23
C ASN A 36 4.82 -30.48 38.87
N PRO A 37 4.47 -29.57 39.81
CA PRO A 37 5.36 -28.51 40.29
C PRO A 37 5.86 -28.74 41.73
N VAL A 38 7.16 -29.01 41.96
CA VAL A 38 7.80 -28.75 43.27
C VAL A 38 9.29 -28.45 43.05
N GLY A 39 9.74 -27.26 43.46
CA GLY A 39 11.13 -26.83 43.35
C GLY A 39 12.04 -27.40 44.44
N ILE A 40 13.36 -27.37 44.19
CA ILE A 40 14.43 -27.25 45.20
C ILE A 40 15.67 -26.62 44.53
N PHE A 41 16.20 -25.59 45.18
CA PHE A 41 17.36 -24.77 44.82
C PHE A 41 18.63 -25.33 45.49
N VAL A 42 19.78 -25.39 44.79
CA VAL A 42 21.14 -25.30 45.39
C VAL A 42 22.10 -24.58 44.43
N PRO A 43 22.82 -23.51 44.83
CA PRO A 43 23.74 -22.76 43.96
C PRO A 43 25.22 -23.05 44.28
N ILE A 44 26.09 -23.10 43.27
CA ILE A 44 27.56 -22.88 43.42
C ILE A 44 28.05 -21.98 42.27
N TRP A 45 28.77 -20.92 42.65
CA TRP A 45 29.39 -19.91 41.78
C TRP A 45 30.83 -20.30 41.39
N SER A 46 31.29 -19.86 40.22
CA SER A 46 32.61 -19.19 40.09
C SER A 46 32.75 -18.41 38.76
N THR A 47 33.46 -17.30 38.86
CA THR A 47 33.74 -16.19 37.92
C THR A 47 34.97 -16.44 37.04
N VAL A 48 35.01 -15.92 35.79
CA VAL A 48 36.16 -15.17 35.20
C VAL A 48 35.68 -14.22 34.07
N SER A 49 36.26 -13.02 34.05
CA SER A 49 36.03 -11.86 33.17
C SER A 49 37.12 -11.65 32.10
N GLY A 50 36.77 -10.96 30.99
CA GLY A 50 37.71 -10.27 30.06
C GLY A 50 37.18 -10.22 28.61
N LEU A 51 36.46 -9.18 28.17
CA LEU A 51 36.87 -7.92 27.50
C LEU A 51 37.29 -8.03 26.01
N GLN A 52 36.36 -7.69 25.10
CA GLN A 52 36.57 -6.72 24.01
C GLN A 52 35.21 -6.26 23.44
N ARG A 53 35.08 -4.95 23.17
CA ARG A 53 33.84 -4.23 22.87
C ARG A 53 33.58 -4.16 21.36
N GLY A 54 32.34 -4.43 20.97
CA GLY A 54 31.76 -4.18 19.65
C GLY A 54 30.35 -4.75 19.55
N PHE A 55 29.35 -4.00 20.07
CA PHE A 55 27.90 -4.26 20.08
C PHE A 55 27.40 -5.57 20.71
N LEU A 56 26.97 -5.46 21.97
CA LEU A 56 26.55 -6.52 22.88
C LEU A 56 25.03 -6.40 23.13
N LEU A 57 24.21 -7.34 22.63
CA LEU A 57 22.88 -7.59 23.20
C LEU A 57 22.98 -8.81 24.13
N CYS A 58 23.01 -8.49 25.42
CA CYS A 58 22.78 -9.32 26.62
C CYS A 58 23.70 -10.52 26.93
N ARG A 59 24.91 -10.23 27.44
CA ARG A 59 25.51 -10.98 28.57
C ARG A 59 25.31 -10.18 29.87
N ARG A 60 24.26 -10.50 30.64
CA ARG A 60 24.21 -10.45 32.13
C ARG A 60 22.80 -10.78 32.62
N ALA A 61 22.68 -11.94 33.29
CA ALA A 61 21.68 -12.32 34.28
C ALA A 61 20.23 -11.82 34.07
N PHE A 62 19.41 -12.61 33.38
CA PHE A 62 17.96 -12.61 33.62
C PHE A 62 17.66 -13.64 34.72
N ARG A 63 17.63 -13.19 35.97
CA ARG A 63 16.98 -13.92 37.08
C ARG A 63 15.57 -13.35 37.19
N ALA A 64 14.56 -14.10 36.77
CA ALA A 64 13.18 -13.75 37.09
C ALA A 64 12.88 -14.15 38.54
N ARG A 65 13.01 -13.19 39.46
CA ARG A 65 12.23 -13.17 40.70
C ARG A 65 11.09 -12.19 40.40
N VAL A 66 9.87 -12.71 40.29
CA VAL A 66 8.69 -11.87 40.00
C VAL A 66 8.35 -11.12 41.29
N GLU A 67 8.64 -9.82 41.32
CA GLU A 67 7.99 -8.90 42.26
C GLU A 67 6.68 -8.40 41.63
N PRO A 68 5.62 -8.14 42.41
CA PRO A 68 4.27 -7.91 41.89
C PRO A 68 4.09 -6.67 41.00
N ASP A 69 5.06 -5.74 40.98
CA ASP A 69 4.88 -4.40 40.40
C ASP A 69 5.94 -4.01 39.33
N SER A 70 6.48 -4.95 38.56
CA SER A 70 7.43 -4.62 37.48
C SER A 70 6.76 -4.53 36.09
N PRO A 71 7.03 -3.47 35.29
CA PRO A 71 6.40 -3.25 34.00
C PRO A 71 6.83 -4.31 32.97
N ALA A 72 5.85 -4.82 32.20
CA ALA A 72 6.06 -5.83 31.18
C ALA A 72 7.06 -5.36 30.09
N ILE A 73 8.18 -6.07 29.95
CA ILE A 73 9.13 -5.86 28.86
C ILE A 73 8.73 -6.79 27.71
N PHE A 74 8.07 -6.24 26.69
CA PHE A 74 7.75 -6.92 25.43
C PHE A 74 9.01 -7.00 24.56
N ALA A 75 9.56 -8.20 24.33
CA ALA A 75 10.66 -8.42 23.39
C ALA A 75 10.21 -9.39 22.28
N GLY A 76 9.87 -8.85 21.10
CA GLY A 76 9.61 -9.65 19.91
C GLY A 76 10.89 -10.05 19.18
N VAL A 77 10.91 -11.21 18.53
CA VAL A 77 12.00 -11.61 17.63
C VAL A 77 11.87 -10.79 16.35
N LYS A 78 12.69 -9.74 16.21
CA LYS A 78 12.80 -8.93 14.99
C LYS A 78 14.06 -9.33 14.22
N GLY A 79 13.88 -9.75 12.97
CA GLY A 79 14.95 -10.02 12.03
C GLY A 79 15.26 -11.51 11.86
N PRO A 80 15.97 -11.89 10.78
CA PRO A 80 16.43 -13.25 10.59
C PRO A 80 17.24 -13.71 11.81
N LEU A 81 17.15 -15.00 12.16
CA LEU A 81 18.10 -15.60 13.09
C LEU A 81 19.52 -15.25 12.63
N PHE A 82 20.41 -14.90 13.57
CA PHE A 82 21.76 -14.42 13.26
C PHE A 82 22.43 -15.34 12.22
N ALA A 83 22.87 -14.77 11.09
CA ALA A 83 23.45 -15.47 9.93
C ALA A 83 22.49 -16.32 9.04
N SER A 84 21.18 -16.06 9.07
CA SER A 84 20.22 -16.64 8.11
C SER A 84 19.68 -15.60 7.12
N ALA A 85 19.32 -16.03 5.90
CA ALA A 85 18.60 -15.21 4.95
C ALA A 85 17.08 -15.26 5.27
N GLY A 86 16.44 -14.10 5.45
CA GLY A 86 14.98 -14.00 5.60
C GLY A 86 14.25 -14.30 4.28
N ILE A 87 12.99 -14.72 4.35
CA ILE A 87 12.20 -15.09 3.16
C ILE A 87 11.73 -13.85 2.37
N ASN A 88 11.42 -12.75 3.06
CA ASN A 88 10.89 -11.50 2.47
C ASN A 88 11.65 -10.25 2.98
N ALA A 89 12.98 -10.35 3.13
CA ALA A 89 13.88 -9.34 3.74
C ALA A 89 13.79 -9.19 5.26
N ASN A 90 12.60 -9.40 5.85
CA ASN A 90 12.30 -9.02 7.23
C ASN A 90 11.92 -10.22 8.12
N ASP A 91 11.10 -11.14 7.59
CA ASP A 91 10.60 -12.32 8.29
C ASP A 91 11.58 -13.50 8.18
N ALA A 92 11.60 -14.28 9.26
CA ALA A 92 12.49 -15.41 9.39
C ALA A 92 11.94 -16.67 8.71
N ASP A 93 12.87 -17.57 8.42
CA ASP A 93 12.60 -18.89 7.84
C ASP A 93 11.90 -19.80 8.87
N PRO A 94 10.67 -20.26 8.58
CA PRO A 94 9.93 -21.20 9.42
C PRO A 94 10.74 -22.41 9.91
N ALA A 95 11.58 -23.00 9.04
CA ALA A 95 12.32 -24.22 9.37
C ALA A 95 13.39 -23.96 10.43
N LEU A 96 14.06 -22.81 10.32
CA LEU A 96 15.08 -22.39 11.29
C LEU A 96 14.44 -22.00 12.62
N ILE A 97 13.27 -21.38 12.59
CA ILE A 97 12.49 -21.09 13.80
C ILE A 97 12.11 -22.38 14.52
N ILE A 98 11.58 -23.37 13.79
CA ILE A 98 11.22 -24.66 14.39
C ILE A 98 12.46 -25.35 14.96
N GLN A 99 13.59 -25.36 14.22
CA GLN A 99 14.83 -25.96 14.70
C GLN A 99 15.30 -25.31 16.00
N ASP A 100 15.32 -23.98 16.04
CA ASP A 100 15.76 -23.20 17.19
C ASP A 100 14.80 -23.36 18.38
N PHE A 101 13.49 -23.24 18.15
CA PHE A 101 12.44 -23.47 19.14
C PHE A 101 12.56 -24.86 19.79
N LEU A 102 12.85 -25.90 19.00
CA LEU A 102 12.99 -27.25 19.49
C LEU A 102 14.29 -27.47 20.26
N THR A 103 15.43 -26.99 19.75
CA THR A 103 16.75 -27.46 20.20
C THR A 103 17.55 -26.44 21.02
N ASN A 104 17.17 -25.17 21.04
CA ASN A 104 17.96 -24.12 21.67
C ASN A 104 18.07 -24.32 23.20
N ALA A 105 19.31 -24.37 23.70
CA ALA A 105 19.58 -24.63 25.10
C ALA A 105 19.22 -23.47 26.05
N GLN A 106 19.05 -22.25 25.54
CA GLN A 106 18.78 -21.05 26.34
C GLN A 106 17.28 -20.80 26.53
N TYR A 107 16.48 -21.00 25.48
CA TYR A 107 15.05 -20.66 25.47
C TYR A 107 14.15 -21.64 24.70
N GLY A 108 14.73 -22.64 24.05
CA GLY A 108 13.97 -23.68 23.35
C GLY A 108 13.43 -24.75 24.31
N VAL A 109 12.73 -25.73 23.77
CA VAL A 109 12.10 -26.80 24.56
C VAL A 109 13.01 -28.00 24.83
N LEU A 110 14.31 -27.87 24.51
CA LEU A 110 15.35 -28.87 24.76
C LEU A 110 15.07 -30.25 24.13
N PHE A 111 14.36 -30.27 23.00
CA PHE A 111 14.11 -31.47 22.23
C PHE A 111 15.44 -32.05 21.69
N PRO A 112 15.68 -33.37 21.80
CA PRO A 112 16.92 -33.95 21.31
C PRO A 112 17.10 -33.75 19.80
N ALA A 113 18.13 -33.03 19.39
CA ALA A 113 18.41 -32.76 17.98
C ALA A 113 18.56 -34.06 17.14
N ALA A 114 19.08 -35.14 17.75
CA ALA A 114 19.20 -36.45 17.11
C ALA A 114 17.85 -37.12 16.79
N SER A 115 16.78 -36.69 17.47
CA SER A 115 15.41 -37.16 17.25
C SER A 115 14.67 -36.33 16.19
N ILE A 116 15.31 -35.36 15.54
CA ILE A 116 14.76 -34.59 14.43
C ILE A 116 15.32 -35.15 13.12
N ASP A 117 14.47 -35.36 12.12
CA ASP A 117 14.93 -35.65 10.77
C ASP A 117 15.26 -34.36 10.03
N ALA A 118 16.54 -33.95 10.11
CA ALA A 118 17.04 -32.74 9.50
C ALA A 118 16.84 -32.70 7.97
N ALA A 119 16.74 -33.84 7.27
CA ALA A 119 16.54 -33.86 5.82
C ALA A 119 15.11 -33.45 5.43
N THR A 120 14.14 -33.64 6.32
CA THR A 120 12.74 -33.21 6.11
C THR A 120 12.51 -31.78 6.59
N LEU A 121 13.26 -31.32 7.61
CA LEU A 121 13.15 -29.96 8.14
C LEU A 121 13.92 -28.94 7.30
N LEU A 122 15.20 -29.21 7.04
CA LEU A 122 16.13 -28.27 6.39
C LEU A 122 16.40 -28.69 4.95
N ASP A 123 16.68 -27.70 4.10
CA ASP A 123 17.03 -27.90 2.71
C ASP A 123 18.53 -28.19 2.56
N SER A 124 18.86 -29.30 1.90
CA SER A 124 20.23 -29.77 1.68
C SER A 124 20.52 -29.92 0.18
N LEU A 125 20.46 -28.81 -0.54
CA LEU A 125 20.66 -28.81 -1.99
C LEU A 125 22.12 -29.13 -2.35
N ARG A 126 22.31 -30.09 -3.26
CA ARG A 126 23.60 -30.43 -3.84
C ARG A 126 23.66 -29.91 -5.27
N SER A 127 24.83 -29.48 -5.70
CA SER A 127 25.09 -29.12 -7.09
C SER A 127 26.49 -29.54 -7.51
N SER A 128 26.65 -29.94 -8.77
CA SER A 128 27.94 -30.29 -9.36
C SER A 128 27.89 -30.06 -10.86
N ALA A 129 29.06 -29.78 -11.45
CA ALA A 129 29.24 -30.02 -12.88
C ALA A 129 29.02 -31.51 -13.17
N VAL A 130 28.33 -31.79 -14.27
CA VAL A 130 27.99 -33.15 -14.74
C VAL A 130 28.31 -33.27 -16.22
N THR A 131 28.49 -34.51 -16.70
CA THR A 131 28.48 -34.80 -18.13
C THR A 131 27.17 -35.47 -18.50
N ILE A 132 26.64 -35.14 -19.67
CA ILE A 132 25.40 -35.72 -20.21
C ILE A 132 25.76 -36.33 -21.56
N THR A 133 25.42 -37.61 -21.75
CA THR A 133 25.61 -38.27 -23.03
C THR A 133 24.58 -37.78 -24.04
N ILE A 134 24.94 -37.79 -25.33
CA ILE A 134 24.00 -37.62 -26.45
C ILE A 134 23.63 -39.05 -26.90
N ALA A 135 22.60 -39.63 -26.28
CA ALA A 135 22.28 -41.05 -26.41
C ALA A 135 20.79 -41.35 -26.14
N ALA A 136 20.38 -42.58 -26.42
CA ALA A 136 19.05 -43.10 -26.13
C ALA A 136 19.17 -44.36 -25.26
N PRO A 137 19.03 -44.29 -23.92
CA PRO A 137 18.72 -43.10 -23.10
C PRO A 137 19.93 -42.21 -22.79
N ALA A 138 19.65 -40.98 -22.34
CA ALA A 138 20.66 -40.05 -21.85
C ALA A 138 21.16 -40.45 -20.45
N VAL A 139 22.47 -40.57 -20.31
CA VAL A 139 23.14 -40.90 -19.05
C VAL A 139 23.84 -39.66 -18.52
N VAL A 140 23.51 -39.28 -17.29
CA VAL A 140 24.11 -38.19 -16.55
C VAL A 140 25.18 -38.77 -15.63
N THR A 141 26.41 -38.28 -15.74
CA THR A 141 27.49 -38.65 -14.82
C THR A 141 27.66 -37.58 -13.75
N TRP A 142 27.37 -37.96 -12.51
CA TRP A 142 27.59 -37.18 -11.30
C TRP A 142 28.22 -38.10 -10.24
N THR A 143 29.52 -37.98 -10.05
CA THR A 143 30.26 -38.82 -9.10
C THR A 143 29.70 -38.70 -7.67
N ALA A 144 29.41 -39.85 -7.05
CA ALA A 144 28.88 -39.96 -5.70
C ALA A 144 27.62 -39.11 -5.45
N HIS A 145 26.70 -39.07 -6.42
CA HIS A 145 25.52 -38.21 -6.35
C HIS A 145 24.56 -38.58 -5.20
N GLY A 146 24.52 -39.83 -4.76
CA GLY A 146 23.71 -40.28 -3.62
C GLY A 146 22.21 -39.98 -3.76
N LEU A 147 21.73 -39.88 -5.01
CA LEU A 147 20.33 -39.59 -5.35
C LEU A 147 19.58 -40.91 -5.54
N SER A 148 18.33 -40.95 -5.12
CA SER A 148 17.42 -42.07 -5.35
C SER A 148 16.53 -41.83 -6.58
N ASN A 149 16.00 -42.90 -7.16
CA ASN A 149 14.99 -42.78 -8.21
C ASN A 149 13.78 -41.96 -7.71
N GLY A 150 13.20 -41.16 -8.61
CA GLY A 150 12.12 -40.22 -8.30
C GLY A 150 12.58 -38.88 -7.74
N GLN A 151 13.85 -38.70 -7.37
CA GLN A 151 14.35 -37.41 -6.91
C GLN A 151 14.45 -36.40 -8.05
N GLY A 152 14.01 -35.16 -7.81
CA GLY A 152 14.06 -34.07 -8.79
C GLY A 152 15.47 -33.48 -8.96
N VAL A 153 15.85 -33.20 -10.20
CA VAL A 153 17.09 -32.51 -10.60
C VAL A 153 16.80 -31.45 -11.65
N ILE A 154 17.50 -30.33 -11.59
CA ILE A 154 17.47 -29.26 -12.59
C ILE A 154 18.85 -29.14 -13.23
N PHE A 155 18.87 -28.96 -14.55
CA PHE A 155 20.10 -28.68 -15.30
C PHE A 155 20.23 -27.21 -15.64
N SER A 156 21.44 -26.68 -15.56
CA SER A 156 21.85 -25.41 -16.14
C SER A 156 23.13 -25.60 -16.97
N THR A 157 23.45 -24.65 -17.84
CA THR A 157 24.64 -24.71 -18.68
C THR A 157 25.16 -23.30 -18.97
N THR A 158 26.46 -23.18 -19.23
CA THR A 158 27.06 -21.94 -19.78
C THR A 158 26.96 -21.85 -21.31
N GLY A 159 26.50 -22.90 -21.98
CA GLY A 159 26.28 -22.97 -23.43
C GLY A 159 24.93 -23.56 -23.78
N LEU A 160 24.91 -24.67 -24.52
CA LEU A 160 23.70 -25.39 -24.92
C LEU A 160 23.62 -26.77 -24.27
N LEU A 161 22.47 -27.13 -23.68
CA LEU A 161 22.18 -28.52 -23.29
C LEU A 161 21.87 -29.36 -24.54
N PRO A 162 22.10 -30.69 -24.51
CA PRO A 162 21.63 -31.59 -25.56
C PRO A 162 20.14 -31.43 -25.84
N THR A 163 19.74 -31.59 -27.10
CA THR A 163 18.33 -31.63 -27.51
C THR A 163 17.62 -32.74 -26.74
N GLY A 164 16.49 -32.42 -26.10
CA GLY A 164 15.75 -33.31 -25.20
C GLY A 164 15.73 -32.83 -23.74
N LEU A 165 16.69 -31.96 -23.36
CA LEU A 165 16.74 -31.31 -22.05
C LEU A 165 16.65 -29.78 -22.19
N THR A 166 15.90 -29.15 -21.30
CA THR A 166 15.69 -27.70 -21.24
C THR A 166 16.27 -27.16 -19.93
N PRO A 167 17.12 -26.11 -19.96
CA PRO A 167 17.65 -25.53 -18.74
C PRO A 167 16.54 -25.02 -17.82
N GLY A 168 16.68 -25.23 -16.51
CA GLY A 168 15.68 -24.79 -15.51
C GLY A 168 14.48 -25.73 -15.34
N THR A 169 14.31 -26.73 -16.22
CA THR A 169 13.23 -27.72 -16.10
C THR A 169 13.56 -28.78 -15.04
N ILE A 170 12.57 -29.18 -14.25
CA ILE A 170 12.68 -30.29 -13.30
C ILE A 170 12.59 -31.62 -14.07
N TYR A 171 13.60 -32.45 -13.90
CA TYR A 171 13.62 -33.83 -14.36
C TYR A 171 13.74 -34.79 -13.17
N TYR A 172 13.35 -36.04 -13.35
CA TYR A 172 13.32 -37.03 -12.28
C TYR A 172 14.37 -38.11 -12.52
N VAL A 173 15.17 -38.38 -11.49
CA VAL A 173 16.20 -39.42 -11.51
C VAL A 173 15.56 -40.79 -11.73
N VAL A 174 16.08 -41.56 -12.68
CA VAL A 174 15.75 -42.96 -12.93
C VAL A 174 17.03 -43.76 -13.16
N ALA A 175 16.99 -45.08 -12.97
CA ALA A 175 18.14 -45.97 -13.11
C ALA A 175 19.41 -45.50 -12.35
N ALA A 176 19.24 -44.90 -11.17
CA ALA A 176 20.34 -44.42 -10.35
C ALA A 176 21.29 -45.54 -9.90
N VAL A 177 22.59 -45.32 -10.10
CA VAL A 177 23.69 -46.13 -9.54
C VAL A 177 24.68 -45.19 -8.82
N THR A 178 25.88 -45.63 -8.43
CA THR A 178 26.75 -44.82 -7.56
C THR A 178 27.18 -43.46 -8.15
N ASN A 179 27.43 -43.41 -9.47
CA ASN A 179 28.05 -42.26 -10.15
C ASN A 179 27.27 -41.77 -11.38
N THR A 180 26.21 -42.47 -11.76
CA THR A 180 25.44 -42.16 -12.97
C THR A 180 23.97 -42.41 -12.74
N PHE A 181 23.15 -41.66 -13.46
CA PHE A 181 21.70 -41.86 -13.50
C PHE A 181 21.16 -41.43 -14.86
N GLU A 182 19.95 -41.87 -15.16
CA GLU A 182 19.15 -41.40 -16.29
C GLU A 182 18.06 -40.46 -15.79
N VAL A 183 17.41 -39.71 -16.69
CA VAL A 183 16.36 -38.75 -16.30
C VAL A 183 15.07 -38.96 -17.08
N ALA A 184 13.94 -38.74 -16.42
CA ALA A 184 12.59 -38.78 -16.99
C ALA A 184 11.88 -37.42 -16.82
N ALA A 185 10.86 -37.15 -17.65
CA ALA A 185 10.04 -35.94 -17.56
C ALA A 185 9.01 -35.99 -16.41
N THR A 186 8.66 -37.18 -15.94
CA THR A 186 7.72 -37.42 -14.83
C THR A 186 8.33 -38.38 -13.81
N PRO A 187 7.90 -38.36 -12.53
CA PRO A 187 8.37 -39.31 -11.52
C PRO A 187 8.13 -40.75 -11.96
N GLY A 188 9.17 -41.58 -11.98
CA GLY A 188 9.09 -42.98 -12.43
C GLY A 188 8.83 -43.17 -13.94
N GLY A 189 8.89 -42.10 -14.73
CA GLY A 189 8.62 -42.13 -16.18
C GLY A 189 9.72 -42.78 -17.02
N THR A 190 9.51 -42.81 -18.33
CA THR A 190 10.49 -43.34 -19.28
C THR A 190 11.73 -42.46 -19.37
N PRO A 191 12.95 -43.03 -19.42
CA PRO A 191 14.18 -42.29 -19.64
C PRO A 191 14.15 -41.43 -20.92
N ILE A 192 14.67 -40.21 -20.83
CA ILE A 192 14.74 -39.24 -21.93
C ILE A 192 15.93 -39.58 -22.84
N ASN A 193 15.68 -39.53 -24.14
CA ASN A 193 16.73 -39.59 -25.16
C ASN A 193 17.25 -38.19 -25.46
N THR A 194 18.56 -38.05 -25.65
CA THR A 194 19.22 -36.80 -26.05
C THR A 194 19.84 -36.90 -27.45
N SER A 195 19.83 -35.79 -28.18
CA SER A 195 20.37 -35.69 -29.55
C SER A 195 21.01 -34.31 -29.80
N GLY A 196 21.47 -34.04 -31.03
CA GLY A 196 21.98 -32.73 -31.42
C GLY A 196 23.40 -32.45 -30.95
N SER A 197 23.72 -31.17 -30.70
CA SER A 197 25.00 -30.71 -30.16
C SER A 197 24.84 -30.16 -28.74
N GLN A 198 25.92 -30.17 -27.96
CA GLN A 198 25.98 -29.56 -26.63
C GLN A 198 27.25 -28.72 -26.49
N SER A 199 27.25 -27.72 -25.62
CA SER A 199 28.39 -26.85 -25.37
C SER A 199 28.36 -26.24 -23.95
N GLY A 200 29.53 -25.85 -23.45
CA GLY A 200 29.67 -25.27 -22.12
C GLY A 200 29.72 -26.32 -21.00
N THR A 201 29.69 -25.85 -19.76
CA THR A 201 29.70 -26.71 -18.57
C THR A 201 28.27 -26.94 -18.10
N HIS A 202 27.81 -28.19 -18.15
CA HIS A 202 26.50 -28.56 -17.63
C HIS A 202 26.58 -28.77 -16.13
N THR A 203 25.66 -28.16 -15.40
CA THR A 203 25.57 -28.26 -13.94
C THR A 203 24.24 -28.87 -13.59
N ALA A 204 24.26 -29.92 -12.75
CA ALA A 204 23.05 -30.46 -12.15
C ALA A 204 22.91 -29.90 -10.73
N LYS A 205 21.67 -29.63 -10.32
CA LYS A 205 21.30 -29.21 -8.97
C LYS A 205 20.11 -30.07 -8.51
N THR A 206 20.16 -30.59 -7.29
CA THR A 206 19.00 -31.26 -6.71
C THR A 206 17.87 -30.28 -6.44
N VAL A 207 16.63 -30.74 -6.50
CA VAL A 207 15.45 -29.97 -6.10
C VAL A 207 15.08 -30.31 -4.66
N GLY A 208 14.72 -29.32 -3.85
CA GLY A 208 14.38 -29.50 -2.44
C GLY A 208 12.96 -30.05 -2.27
N SER A 209 12.78 -30.97 -1.33
CA SER A 209 11.47 -31.50 -0.91
C SER A 209 11.20 -31.28 0.59
N SER A 210 12.09 -30.58 1.28
CA SER A 210 12.00 -30.31 2.71
C SER A 210 10.97 -29.22 3.02
N TYR A 211 10.59 -29.13 4.30
CA TYR A 211 9.77 -28.06 4.85
C TYR A 211 10.37 -26.67 4.57
N GLN A 212 11.69 -26.52 4.71
CA GLN A 212 12.39 -25.28 4.38
C GLN A 212 12.27 -24.93 2.89
N ALA A 213 12.46 -25.89 1.98
CA ALA A 213 12.31 -25.67 0.55
C ALA A 213 10.88 -25.24 0.19
N TYR A 214 9.88 -25.88 0.79
CA TYR A 214 8.47 -25.52 0.64
C TYR A 214 8.18 -24.10 1.11
N CYS A 215 8.56 -23.76 2.34
CA CYS A 215 8.28 -22.43 2.88
C CYS A 215 8.93 -21.32 2.04
N LYS A 216 10.17 -21.55 1.59
CA LYS A 216 10.88 -20.60 0.71
C LYS A 216 10.23 -20.47 -0.66
N ALA A 217 9.90 -21.59 -1.31
CA ALA A 217 9.30 -21.57 -2.65
C ALA A 217 7.87 -21.00 -2.64
N SER A 218 7.11 -21.24 -1.57
CA SER A 218 5.72 -20.79 -1.41
C SER A 218 5.57 -19.44 -0.72
N HIS A 219 6.65 -18.70 -0.46
CA HIS A 219 6.61 -17.41 0.25
C HIS A 219 5.94 -17.48 1.64
N LEU A 220 6.13 -18.58 2.38
CA LEU A 220 5.66 -18.72 3.75
C LEU A 220 6.77 -18.31 4.72
N ALA A 221 6.53 -17.27 5.51
CA ALA A 221 7.49 -16.74 6.50
C ALA A 221 6.82 -16.50 7.84
N MET A 222 7.59 -16.36 8.92
CA MET A 222 7.03 -16.04 10.23
C MET A 222 7.97 -15.18 11.09
N SER A 223 7.38 -14.39 11.98
CA SER A 223 8.03 -13.57 13.02
C SER A 223 7.32 -13.76 14.36
N PRO A 224 7.40 -14.96 14.98
CA PRO A 224 6.63 -15.27 16.17
C PRO A 224 7.08 -14.45 17.39
N VAL A 225 6.09 -14.05 18.19
CA VAL A 225 6.29 -13.52 19.55
C VAL A 225 5.49 -14.38 20.52
N LEU A 226 6.20 -15.21 21.30
CA LEU A 226 5.58 -16.07 22.31
C LEU A 226 5.54 -15.33 23.65
N ALA A 227 4.57 -14.43 23.80
CA ALA A 227 4.42 -13.61 25.00
C ALA A 227 3.70 -14.34 26.15
N ASN A 228 2.92 -15.38 25.84
CA ASN A 228 2.14 -16.14 26.79
C ASN A 228 2.69 -17.55 26.96
N GLN A 229 2.50 -18.14 28.14
CA GLN A 229 2.82 -19.54 28.37
C GLN A 229 1.80 -20.42 27.63
N GLU A 230 2.30 -21.20 26.67
CA GLU A 230 1.52 -22.16 25.88
C GLU A 230 2.26 -23.50 25.83
N ALA A 231 1.53 -24.59 25.56
CA ALA A 231 2.16 -25.89 25.37
C ALA A 231 2.97 -25.91 24.06
N ALA A 232 4.18 -26.48 24.09
CA ALA A 232 5.07 -26.46 22.93
C ALA A 232 4.45 -27.11 21.67
N ASN A 233 3.66 -28.17 21.89
CA ASN A 233 2.94 -28.86 20.83
C ASN A 233 1.81 -27.99 20.23
N SER A 234 1.14 -27.14 21.02
CA SER A 234 0.10 -26.25 20.49
C SER A 234 0.70 -25.14 19.61
N ILE A 235 1.85 -24.60 20.01
CA ILE A 235 2.61 -23.64 19.21
C ILE A 235 3.04 -24.27 17.89
N LEU A 236 3.67 -25.45 17.94
CA LEU A 236 4.15 -26.16 16.75
C LEU A 236 3.00 -26.53 15.81
N ALA A 237 1.89 -27.05 16.34
CA ALA A 237 0.71 -27.38 15.54
C ALA A 237 0.12 -26.15 14.84
N ARG A 238 0.10 -25.00 15.51
CA ARG A 238 -0.35 -23.73 14.94
C ARG A 238 0.56 -23.26 13.82
N TRP A 239 1.88 -23.28 14.01
CA TRP A 239 2.85 -22.93 12.97
C TRP A 239 2.73 -23.83 11.74
N LEU A 240 2.65 -25.14 11.94
CA LEU A 240 2.51 -26.11 10.86
C LEU A 240 1.20 -25.96 10.10
N LYS A 241 0.09 -25.61 10.79
CA LYS A 241 -1.18 -25.25 10.14
C LYS A 241 -1.02 -24.00 9.26
N LEU A 242 -0.39 -22.94 9.77
CA LEU A 242 -0.16 -21.70 9.01
C LEU A 242 0.73 -21.92 7.79
N THR A 243 1.68 -22.85 7.87
CA THR A 243 2.58 -23.22 6.77
C THR A 243 2.18 -24.49 6.04
N ASN A 244 0.91 -24.90 6.11
CA ASN A 244 0.38 -26.04 5.37
C ASN A 244 1.25 -27.32 5.41
N SER A 245 1.61 -27.76 6.62
CA SER A 245 2.53 -28.88 6.83
C SER A 245 2.11 -29.73 8.01
N ALA A 246 2.70 -30.92 8.15
CA ALA A 246 2.51 -31.83 9.26
C ALA A 246 3.86 -32.20 9.90
N ALA A 247 3.81 -32.54 11.19
CA ALA A 247 4.90 -33.21 11.87
C ALA A 247 4.51 -34.66 12.13
N VAL A 248 5.34 -35.61 11.69
CA VAL A 248 5.06 -37.04 11.80
C VAL A 248 6.19 -37.75 12.51
N TRP A 249 5.84 -38.71 13.37
CA TRP A 249 6.82 -39.56 14.03
C TRP A 249 7.02 -40.83 13.22
N SER A 250 8.22 -41.02 12.68
CA SER A 250 8.58 -42.28 12.02
C SER A 250 10.08 -42.57 12.10
N GLY A 251 10.44 -43.86 12.12
CA GLY A 251 11.84 -44.30 12.19
C GLY A 251 12.57 -43.81 13.44
N GLY A 252 11.84 -43.50 14.52
CA GLY A 252 12.40 -42.90 15.74
C GLY A 252 12.80 -41.43 15.61
N LYS A 253 12.34 -40.75 14.55
CA LYS A 253 12.58 -39.33 14.30
C LYS A 253 11.27 -38.57 14.07
N LEU A 254 11.30 -37.29 14.41
CA LEU A 254 10.28 -36.31 14.05
C LEU A 254 10.60 -35.76 12.66
N LYS A 255 9.71 -35.99 11.70
CA LYS A 255 9.80 -35.50 10.34
C LYS A 255 8.82 -34.35 10.12
N PHE A 256 9.17 -33.41 9.25
CA PHE A 256 8.32 -32.28 8.85
C PHE A 256 7.98 -32.38 7.37
N ILE A 257 6.72 -32.60 7.05
CA ILE A 257 6.29 -32.92 5.69
C ILE A 257 5.23 -31.90 5.24
N PRO A 258 5.51 -31.09 4.22
CA PRO A 258 4.52 -30.21 3.60
C PRO A 258 3.36 -30.97 2.97
N TYR A 259 2.17 -30.38 3.00
CA TYR A 259 1.02 -30.91 2.27
C TYR A 259 1.01 -30.57 0.78
N GLY A 260 1.88 -29.65 0.34
CA GLY A 260 2.02 -29.22 -1.06
C GLY A 260 2.11 -30.41 -2.01
N ASP A 261 1.36 -30.35 -3.11
CA ASP A 261 1.12 -31.46 -4.03
C ASP A 261 1.54 -31.17 -5.47
N THR A 262 2.05 -29.96 -5.73
CA THR A 262 2.61 -29.55 -7.01
C THR A 262 3.98 -28.90 -6.83
N PRO A 263 4.87 -28.98 -7.84
CA PRO A 263 6.12 -28.25 -7.81
C PRO A 263 5.87 -26.74 -7.75
N VAL A 264 6.57 -26.03 -6.86
CA VAL A 264 6.48 -24.58 -6.69
C VAL A 264 7.86 -23.98 -6.82
N THR A 265 7.99 -22.88 -7.56
CA THR A 265 9.23 -22.09 -7.62
C THR A 265 8.95 -20.65 -7.22
N GLY A 266 9.70 -20.16 -6.24
CA GLY A 266 9.59 -18.79 -5.72
C GLY A 266 10.95 -18.11 -5.62
N ASN A 267 10.94 -16.78 -5.58
CA ASN A 267 12.14 -15.95 -5.46
C ASN A 267 12.21 -15.32 -4.07
N LEU A 268 13.34 -15.45 -3.38
CA LEU A 268 13.58 -14.78 -2.10
C LEU A 268 14.30 -13.44 -2.29
N TYR A 269 14.11 -12.56 -1.31
CA TYR A 269 14.84 -11.31 -1.19
C TYR A 269 16.16 -11.49 -0.40
N PRO A 270 17.27 -10.80 -0.74
CA PRO A 270 17.45 -9.91 -1.89
C PRO A 270 17.76 -10.66 -3.20
N SER A 271 18.12 -11.95 -3.12
CA SER A 271 18.25 -12.83 -4.29
C SER A 271 18.25 -14.31 -3.90
N GLY A 272 17.63 -15.16 -4.74
CA GLY A 272 17.68 -16.61 -4.64
C GLY A 272 16.39 -17.27 -5.12
N THR A 273 16.48 -18.17 -6.10
CA THR A 273 15.33 -18.97 -6.57
C THR A 273 15.33 -20.31 -5.86
N TYR A 274 14.21 -20.65 -5.23
CA TYR A 274 13.97 -21.91 -4.55
C TYR A 274 12.84 -22.65 -5.22
N THR A 275 13.05 -23.95 -5.42
CA THR A 275 12.07 -24.83 -6.01
C THR A 275 11.77 -25.93 -5.01
N PHE A 276 10.50 -26.06 -4.65
CA PHE A 276 9.95 -27.18 -3.92
C PHE A 276 9.40 -28.19 -4.91
N ASN A 277 9.75 -29.46 -4.72
CA ASN A 277 9.18 -30.57 -5.47
C ASN A 277 8.64 -31.62 -4.48
N PRO A 278 7.31 -31.78 -4.39
CA PRO A 278 6.72 -32.76 -3.49
C PRO A 278 6.93 -34.19 -3.97
N ASN A 279 6.96 -35.14 -3.03
CA ASN A 279 6.82 -36.55 -3.35
C ASN A 279 5.33 -36.90 -3.38
N VAL A 280 4.79 -37.06 -4.59
CA VAL A 280 3.38 -37.43 -4.82
C VAL A 280 3.23 -38.82 -5.42
N THR A 281 4.27 -39.66 -5.33
CA THR A 281 4.23 -41.04 -5.84
C THR A 281 3.61 -41.96 -4.79
N PRO A 282 2.49 -42.66 -5.09
CA PRO A 282 1.94 -43.67 -4.21
C PRO A 282 2.93 -44.81 -3.96
N LEU A 283 3.08 -45.20 -2.69
CA LEU A 283 4.02 -46.26 -2.28
C LEU A 283 3.47 -47.66 -2.57
N TYR A 284 2.16 -47.82 -2.37
CA TYR A 284 1.45 -49.08 -2.60
C TYR A 284 0.18 -48.85 -3.40
N ASN A 285 -0.19 -49.87 -4.18
CA ASN A 285 -1.52 -50.01 -4.74
C ASN A 285 -2.24 -51.12 -3.98
N LEU A 286 -3.26 -50.74 -3.22
CA LEU A 286 -4.02 -51.60 -2.32
C LEU A 286 -5.36 -51.97 -3.00
N ALA A 287 -5.58 -53.26 -3.21
CA ALA A 287 -6.82 -53.83 -3.71
C ALA A 287 -7.58 -54.58 -2.61
N ASP A 288 -8.79 -55.05 -2.92
CA ASP A 288 -9.67 -55.77 -1.99
C ASP A 288 -8.97 -56.92 -1.23
N ASP A 289 -7.97 -57.58 -1.84
CA ASP A 289 -7.20 -58.68 -1.25
C ASP A 289 -6.16 -58.25 -0.19
N ASP A 290 -5.80 -56.97 -0.15
CA ASP A 290 -4.75 -56.42 0.73
C ASP A 290 -5.30 -55.98 2.11
N PHE A 291 -6.62 -55.79 2.21
CA PHE A 291 -7.28 -55.32 3.43
C PHE A 291 -7.64 -56.47 4.38
N ILE A 292 -7.57 -56.19 5.68
CA ILE A 292 -7.98 -57.15 6.71
C ILE A 292 -9.49 -57.10 6.88
N HIS A 293 -10.14 -58.24 6.66
CA HIS A 293 -11.57 -58.39 6.86
C HIS A 293 -11.96 -58.31 8.35
N GLU A 294 -12.97 -57.51 8.66
CA GLU A 294 -13.66 -57.51 9.95
C GLU A 294 -15.14 -57.87 9.76
N ASP A 295 -15.68 -58.72 10.63
CA ASP A 295 -17.07 -59.15 10.56
C ASP A 295 -18.02 -57.94 10.60
N GLY A 296 -18.86 -57.81 9.56
CA GLY A 296 -19.86 -56.75 9.46
C GLY A 296 -19.35 -55.40 8.93
N LYS A 297 -18.08 -55.30 8.51
CA LYS A 297 -17.52 -54.11 7.87
C LYS A 297 -17.06 -54.38 6.44
N GLY A 298 -17.09 -53.34 5.62
CA GLY A 298 -16.45 -53.37 4.29
C GLY A 298 -14.92 -53.35 4.42
N PRO A 299 -14.18 -53.71 3.35
CA PRO A 299 -12.71 -53.62 3.33
C PRO A 299 -12.21 -52.20 3.63
N ILE A 300 -12.94 -51.19 3.14
CA ILE A 300 -12.72 -49.77 3.40
C ILE A 300 -14.01 -49.14 3.94
N GLU A 301 -13.89 -48.28 4.94
CA GLU A 301 -14.97 -47.39 5.39
C GLU A 301 -14.66 -45.96 4.94
N VAL A 302 -15.66 -45.27 4.38
CA VAL A 302 -15.51 -43.90 3.86
C VAL A 302 -16.54 -42.98 4.53
N ILE A 303 -16.04 -41.94 5.19
CA ILE A 303 -16.86 -40.84 5.70
C ILE A 303 -16.69 -39.68 4.73
N ARG A 304 -17.81 -39.15 4.21
CA ARG A 304 -17.82 -37.99 3.30
C ARG A 304 -18.45 -36.79 3.99
N SER A 305 -17.78 -35.64 3.96
CA SER A 305 -18.37 -34.40 4.42
C SER A 305 -19.42 -33.85 3.43
N ASP A 306 -20.51 -33.32 3.98
CA ASP A 306 -21.55 -32.65 3.20
C ASP A 306 -20.98 -31.34 2.60
N PRO A 307 -20.97 -31.17 1.27
CA PRO A 307 -20.49 -29.93 0.64
C PRO A 307 -21.26 -28.69 1.11
N TYR A 308 -22.52 -28.83 1.53
CA TYR A 308 -23.29 -27.72 2.09
C TYR A 308 -22.91 -27.38 3.53
N ALA A 309 -22.09 -28.18 4.21
CA ALA A 309 -21.58 -27.87 5.55
C ALA A 309 -20.17 -27.26 5.53
N THR A 310 -19.50 -27.24 4.38
CA THR A 310 -18.11 -26.83 4.24
C THR A 310 -17.96 -25.30 4.19
N TYR A 311 -16.90 -24.78 4.82
CA TYR A 311 -16.59 -23.36 4.78
C TYR A 311 -15.90 -22.96 3.47
N ASN A 312 -16.38 -21.91 2.83
CA ASN A 312 -15.85 -21.35 1.57
C ASN A 312 -15.27 -19.93 1.73
N TRP A 313 -15.10 -19.49 2.98
CA TRP A 313 -14.42 -18.25 3.35
C TRP A 313 -13.63 -18.45 4.64
N GLN A 314 -12.33 -18.17 4.63
CA GLN A 314 -11.43 -18.22 5.78
C GLN A 314 -10.78 -16.85 6.02
N ARG A 315 -10.77 -16.40 7.27
CA ARG A 315 -10.07 -15.20 7.71
C ARG A 315 -8.89 -15.53 8.63
N LEU A 316 -7.74 -14.90 8.40
CA LEU A 316 -6.64 -14.80 9.35
C LEU A 316 -6.61 -13.42 10.00
N GLN A 317 -6.35 -13.37 11.30
CA GLN A 317 -6.03 -12.15 12.03
C GLN A 317 -4.52 -12.12 12.23
N ILE A 318 -3.81 -11.36 11.38
CA ILE A 318 -2.34 -11.28 11.40
C ILE A 318 -1.86 -10.11 12.25
N SER A 319 -0.58 -10.12 12.65
CA SER A 319 0.08 -8.99 13.31
C SER A 319 0.91 -8.20 12.28
N GLN A 320 0.25 -7.46 11.40
CA GLN A 320 0.88 -6.78 10.26
C GLN A 320 1.95 -5.77 10.72
N ARG A 321 3.10 -5.80 10.04
CA ARG A 321 4.23 -4.89 10.26
C ARG A 321 4.07 -3.66 9.35
N PHE A 322 4.16 -2.46 9.94
CA PHE A 322 3.88 -1.21 9.20
C PHE A 322 5.14 -0.40 8.79
N SER A 323 6.35 -0.72 9.30
CA SER A 323 7.56 0.01 8.93
C SER A 323 8.84 -0.84 8.98
N ILE A 324 9.74 -0.59 8.04
CA ILE A 324 11.13 -1.09 8.02
C ILE A 324 11.94 -0.47 9.19
N VAL A 325 11.56 0.73 9.65
CA VAL A 325 12.32 1.54 10.61
C VAL A 325 11.69 1.65 12.01
N GLY A 326 10.41 1.27 12.21
CA GLY A 326 9.71 1.33 13.50
C GLY A 326 9.00 0.02 13.87
N THR A 327 8.95 -0.32 15.15
CA THR A 327 8.40 -1.57 15.73
C THR A 327 6.88 -1.58 15.87
N SER A 328 6.13 -0.93 14.97
CA SER A 328 4.67 -0.91 15.04
C SER A 328 4.05 -2.13 14.35
N TYR A 329 3.23 -2.85 15.10
CA TYR A 329 2.43 -3.97 14.63
C TYR A 329 0.95 -3.70 14.90
N ASN A 330 0.09 -4.01 13.94
CA ASN A 330 -1.36 -3.89 14.10
C ASN A 330 -2.05 -5.20 13.72
N THR A 331 -3.16 -5.50 14.39
CA THR A 331 -4.02 -6.61 13.97
C THR A 331 -4.67 -6.26 12.64
N ALA A 332 -4.47 -7.12 11.63
CA ALA A 332 -5.05 -6.94 10.30
C ALA A 332 -5.79 -8.21 9.87
N PRO A 333 -7.06 -8.09 9.39
CA PRO A 333 -7.78 -9.21 8.83
C PRO A 333 -7.33 -9.48 7.40
N ILE A 334 -7.05 -10.75 7.09
CA ILE A 334 -6.73 -11.24 5.75
C ILE A 334 -7.76 -12.31 5.37
N ASP A 335 -8.46 -12.11 4.26
CA ASP A 335 -9.55 -12.97 3.79
C ASP A 335 -9.14 -13.77 2.56
N ALA A 336 -9.45 -15.07 2.58
CA ALA A 336 -9.48 -15.94 1.42
C ALA A 336 -10.89 -16.50 1.24
N PHE A 337 -11.39 -16.54 -0.01
CA PHE A 337 -12.70 -17.08 -0.34
C PHE A 337 -12.71 -17.73 -1.73
N ASP A 338 -13.57 -18.72 -1.92
CA ASP A 338 -13.78 -19.37 -3.22
C ASP A 338 -15.13 -18.93 -3.79
N GLN A 339 -15.08 -18.06 -4.81
CA GLN A 339 -16.27 -17.45 -5.41
C GLN A 339 -17.22 -18.50 -6.01
N ASN A 340 -16.68 -19.53 -6.67
CA ASN A 340 -17.48 -20.57 -7.29
C ASN A 340 -18.22 -21.42 -6.23
N ALA A 341 -17.54 -21.76 -5.13
CA ALA A 341 -18.17 -22.46 -4.02
C ALA A 341 -19.24 -21.60 -3.31
N ILE A 342 -19.06 -20.27 -3.25
CA ILE A 342 -20.07 -19.36 -2.71
C ILE A 342 -21.31 -19.31 -3.60
N GLU A 343 -21.13 -19.25 -4.91
CA GLU A 343 -22.23 -19.24 -5.88
C GLU A 343 -23.03 -20.54 -5.85
N LEU A 344 -22.35 -21.68 -5.67
CA LEU A 344 -22.99 -23.00 -5.70
C LEU A 344 -23.64 -23.41 -4.37
N TYR A 345 -23.03 -23.04 -3.23
CA TYR A 345 -23.42 -23.54 -1.90
C TYR A 345 -23.84 -22.43 -0.91
N GLY A 346 -23.75 -21.16 -1.31
CA GLY A 346 -23.98 -20.00 -0.46
C GLY A 346 -22.79 -19.65 0.43
N LEU A 347 -22.75 -18.42 0.98
CA LEU A 347 -21.65 -17.96 1.84
C LEU A 347 -21.58 -18.74 3.16
N ARG A 348 -20.43 -19.38 3.43
CA ARG A 348 -20.13 -20.14 4.65
C ARG A 348 -18.76 -19.73 5.20
N ARG A 349 -18.77 -18.82 6.18
CA ARG A 349 -17.55 -18.29 6.79
C ARG A 349 -17.09 -19.14 7.97
N ALA A 350 -15.81 -19.56 7.93
CA ALA A 350 -15.13 -20.21 9.04
C ALA A 350 -14.85 -19.22 10.18
N SER A 351 -14.56 -19.74 11.38
CA SER A 351 -14.05 -18.91 12.48
C SER A 351 -12.71 -18.29 12.12
N ASP A 352 -12.51 -17.03 12.52
CA ASP A 352 -11.23 -16.32 12.38
C ASP A 352 -10.11 -17.09 13.08
N ILE A 353 -8.97 -17.25 12.39
CA ILE A 353 -7.76 -17.86 12.96
C ILE A 353 -6.81 -16.73 13.36
N THR A 354 -6.38 -16.72 14.61
CA THR A 354 -5.33 -15.80 15.08
C THR A 354 -3.95 -16.30 14.60
N ALA A 355 -3.23 -15.44 13.88
CA ALA A 355 -1.94 -15.73 13.26
C ALA A 355 -0.95 -14.60 13.57
N ASN A 356 -0.70 -14.36 14.87
CA ASN A 356 0.19 -13.30 15.35
C ASN A 356 1.63 -13.44 14.85
N GLU A 357 2.01 -14.63 14.38
CA GLU A 357 3.32 -14.93 13.82
C GLU A 357 3.49 -14.46 12.39
N ILE A 358 2.39 -14.17 11.70
CA ILE A 358 2.43 -13.62 10.35
C ILE A 358 2.42 -12.11 10.47
N CYS A 359 3.45 -11.48 9.91
CA CYS A 359 3.62 -10.03 9.94
C CYS A 359 3.56 -9.37 8.56
N ASP A 360 3.43 -10.17 7.50
CA ASP A 360 3.34 -9.73 6.12
C ASP A 360 1.96 -10.14 5.53
N PRO A 361 1.16 -9.18 5.04
CA PRO A 361 -0.12 -9.47 4.39
C PRO A 361 -0.04 -10.47 3.23
N PHE A 362 1.05 -10.48 2.45
CA PHE A 362 1.22 -11.44 1.36
C PHE A 362 1.37 -12.87 1.88
N VAL A 363 2.14 -13.05 2.96
CA VAL A 363 2.27 -14.33 3.65
C VAL A 363 0.92 -14.75 4.24
N GLY A 364 0.20 -13.78 4.83
CA GLY A 364 -1.16 -13.99 5.35
C GLY A 364 -2.10 -14.51 4.28
N GLN A 365 -2.06 -13.96 3.06
CA GLN A 365 -2.92 -14.39 1.97
C GLN A 365 -2.63 -15.84 1.56
N VAL A 366 -1.34 -16.18 1.38
CA VAL A 366 -0.94 -17.55 1.00
C VAL A 366 -1.40 -18.54 2.07
N SER A 367 -1.19 -18.23 3.35
CA SER A 367 -1.61 -19.07 4.46
C SER A 367 -3.13 -19.24 4.53
N ALA A 368 -3.90 -18.15 4.40
CA ALA A 368 -5.36 -18.17 4.40
C ALA A 368 -5.92 -19.02 3.25
N GLN A 369 -5.36 -18.87 2.05
CA GLN A 369 -5.76 -19.61 0.86
C GLN A 369 -5.49 -21.11 1.00
N LEU A 370 -4.31 -21.50 1.50
CA LEU A 370 -3.96 -22.91 1.71
C LEU A 370 -4.90 -23.58 2.74
N ILE A 371 -5.23 -22.88 3.82
CA ILE A 371 -6.16 -23.37 4.84
C ILE A 371 -7.57 -23.54 4.26
N LEU A 372 -8.05 -22.54 3.50
CA LEU A 372 -9.34 -22.61 2.83
C LEU A 372 -9.42 -23.79 1.86
N GLN A 373 -8.44 -23.91 0.95
CA GLN A 373 -8.44 -24.94 -0.08
C GLN A 373 -8.44 -26.36 0.51
N ARG A 374 -7.62 -26.60 1.55
CA ARG A 374 -7.63 -27.91 2.24
C ARG A 374 -8.97 -28.21 2.89
N GLY A 375 -9.55 -27.24 3.60
CA GLY A 375 -10.85 -27.42 4.25
C GLY A 375 -12.00 -27.61 3.25
N LEU A 376 -11.90 -27.00 2.07
CA LEU A 376 -12.93 -27.04 1.04
C LEU A 376 -12.89 -28.30 0.18
N TYR A 377 -11.70 -28.71 -0.26
CA TYR A 377 -11.52 -29.74 -1.29
C TYR A 377 -11.19 -31.14 -0.75
N ILE A 378 -10.68 -31.26 0.48
CA ILE A 378 -10.44 -32.56 1.12
C ILE A 378 -11.69 -32.93 1.92
N ARG A 379 -12.50 -33.85 1.39
CA ARG A 379 -13.84 -34.15 1.94
C ARG A 379 -14.03 -35.57 2.43
N ASN A 380 -13.30 -36.52 1.86
CA ASN A 380 -13.44 -37.93 2.24
C ASN A 380 -12.34 -38.33 3.22
N THR A 381 -12.73 -39.02 4.28
CA THR A 381 -11.83 -39.73 5.20
C THR A 381 -12.03 -41.23 5.01
N TYR A 382 -10.93 -41.96 4.90
CA TYR A 382 -10.90 -43.40 4.67
C TYR A 382 -10.32 -44.10 5.90
N THR A 383 -10.94 -45.18 6.33
CA THR A 383 -10.42 -46.05 7.38
C THR A 383 -10.43 -47.50 6.94
N PHE A 384 -9.32 -48.20 7.15
CA PHE A 384 -9.16 -49.61 6.79
C PHE A 384 -8.07 -50.24 7.65
N LYS A 385 -7.99 -51.58 7.62
CA LYS A 385 -6.94 -52.33 8.32
C LYS A 385 -6.03 -53.04 7.34
N LEU A 386 -4.73 -53.02 7.63
CA LEU A 386 -3.69 -53.69 6.85
C LEU A 386 -2.93 -54.70 7.70
N SER A 387 -2.37 -55.69 7.03
CA SER A 387 -1.42 -56.63 7.63
C SER A 387 -0.07 -55.95 7.91
N PHE A 388 0.76 -56.59 8.73
CA PHE A 388 2.10 -56.08 9.04
C PHE A 388 3.04 -56.01 7.82
N GLU A 389 2.71 -56.62 6.68
CA GLU A 389 3.55 -56.52 5.47
C GLU A 389 3.68 -55.07 4.95
N TYR A 390 2.72 -54.21 5.29
CA TYR A 390 2.73 -52.79 4.97
C TYR A 390 3.31 -51.92 6.10
N CYS A 391 4.09 -52.50 7.02
CA CYS A 391 4.73 -51.77 8.14
C CYS A 391 5.74 -50.68 7.72
N LEU A 392 6.05 -50.56 6.43
CA LEU A 392 6.85 -49.48 5.88
C LEU A 392 6.03 -48.22 5.57
N LEU A 393 4.69 -48.30 5.62
CA LEU A 393 3.84 -47.12 5.51
C LEU A 393 4.05 -46.18 6.69
N GLU A 394 4.16 -44.89 6.38
CA GLU A 394 4.25 -43.82 7.34
C GLU A 394 3.08 -42.84 7.17
N PRO A 395 2.68 -42.11 8.23
CA PRO A 395 1.82 -40.95 8.06
C PRO A 395 2.43 -39.97 7.06
N MET A 396 1.58 -39.39 6.20
CA MET A 396 1.86 -38.57 5.01
C MET A 396 2.24 -39.34 3.73
N ASP A 397 2.41 -40.65 3.77
CA ASP A 397 2.57 -41.44 2.54
C ASP A 397 1.28 -41.46 1.72
N LEU A 398 1.45 -41.58 0.40
CA LEU A 398 0.34 -41.80 -0.51
C LEU A 398 0.20 -43.30 -0.82
N VAL A 399 -1.04 -43.75 -0.93
CA VAL A 399 -1.40 -45.07 -1.48
C VAL A 399 -2.53 -44.89 -2.48
N THR A 400 -2.66 -45.82 -3.43
CA THR A 400 -3.87 -45.94 -4.23
C THR A 400 -4.73 -47.05 -3.67
N VAL A 401 -6.04 -46.83 -3.58
CA VAL A 401 -7.00 -47.83 -3.11
C VAL A 401 -7.99 -48.20 -4.21
N THR A 402 -8.28 -49.49 -4.31
CA THR A 402 -9.32 -50.05 -5.16
C THR A 402 -10.26 -50.88 -4.31
N ASP A 403 -11.54 -50.50 -4.31
CA ASP A 403 -12.63 -51.25 -3.67
C ASP A 403 -13.80 -51.26 -4.64
N THR A 404 -14.11 -52.46 -5.14
CA THR A 404 -15.12 -52.63 -6.19
C THR A 404 -16.55 -52.40 -5.70
N ALA A 405 -16.83 -52.65 -4.42
CA ALA A 405 -18.14 -52.45 -3.82
C ALA A 405 -18.45 -50.96 -3.60
N LEU A 406 -17.42 -50.16 -3.29
CA LEU A 406 -17.51 -48.71 -3.15
C LEU A 406 -17.31 -47.95 -4.47
N GLY A 407 -16.96 -48.65 -5.55
CA GLY A 407 -16.67 -48.04 -6.86
C GLY A 407 -15.35 -47.25 -6.90
N LEU A 408 -14.42 -47.54 -5.99
CA LEU A 408 -13.10 -46.91 -5.95
C LEU A 408 -12.18 -47.68 -6.90
N THR A 409 -11.56 -47.00 -7.85
CA THR A 409 -10.58 -47.59 -8.78
C THR A 409 -9.29 -46.77 -8.74
N ASN A 410 -8.21 -47.30 -8.15
CA ASN A 410 -6.91 -46.63 -7.99
C ASN A 410 -7.01 -45.19 -7.45
N ILE A 411 -7.89 -44.95 -6.47
CA ILE A 411 -8.08 -43.62 -5.90
C ILE A 411 -6.88 -43.31 -4.98
N ALA A 412 -6.19 -42.21 -5.25
CA ALA A 412 -5.09 -41.76 -4.42
C ALA A 412 -5.61 -41.17 -3.09
N ILE A 413 -5.01 -41.61 -2.00
CA ILE A 413 -5.30 -41.13 -0.64
C ILE A 413 -3.99 -40.90 0.11
N ARG A 414 -4.01 -39.97 1.07
CA ARG A 414 -2.88 -39.66 1.94
C ARG A 414 -3.12 -40.21 3.33
N VAL A 415 -2.21 -41.04 3.83
CA VAL A 415 -2.29 -41.56 5.20
C VAL A 415 -2.10 -40.42 6.19
N THR A 416 -3.01 -40.27 7.16
CA THR A 416 -2.93 -39.24 8.21
C THR A 416 -2.58 -39.84 9.57
N ALA A 417 -2.92 -41.11 9.80
CA ALA A 417 -2.57 -41.83 11.02
C ALA A 417 -2.46 -43.34 10.77
N ILE A 418 -1.57 -43.99 11.53
CA ILE A 418 -1.42 -45.44 11.57
C ILE A 418 -1.30 -45.85 13.04
N GLU A 419 -2.15 -46.79 13.47
CA GLU A 419 -2.10 -47.38 14.80
C GLU A 419 -1.85 -48.89 14.71
N GLU A 420 -0.82 -49.39 15.38
CA GLU A 420 -0.54 -50.82 15.51
C GLU A 420 -1.24 -51.39 16.74
N ASP A 421 -2.04 -52.43 16.55
CA ASP A 421 -2.70 -53.16 17.64
C ASP A 421 -1.82 -54.28 18.25
N ASP A 422 -2.32 -54.94 19.29
CA ASP A 422 -1.57 -56.00 19.98
C ASP A 422 -1.31 -57.25 19.12
N ALA A 423 -2.08 -57.43 18.03
CA ALA A 423 -1.89 -58.50 17.05
C ALA A 423 -0.89 -58.12 15.94
N GLY A 424 -0.48 -56.85 15.87
CA GLY A 424 0.40 -56.31 14.83
C GLY A 424 -0.34 -55.93 13.55
N LEU A 425 -1.66 -55.76 13.60
CA LEU A 425 -2.44 -55.19 12.49
C LEU A 425 -2.37 -53.67 12.54
N LEU A 426 -2.39 -53.06 11.36
CA LEU A 426 -2.27 -51.62 11.18
C LEU A 426 -3.65 -51.04 10.90
N SER A 427 -4.18 -50.23 11.83
CA SER A 427 -5.37 -49.42 11.60
C SER A 427 -4.95 -48.12 10.95
N VAL A 428 -5.37 -47.90 9.71
CA VAL A 428 -4.97 -46.75 8.89
C VAL A 428 -6.14 -45.78 8.77
N THR A 429 -5.86 -44.50 9.01
CA THR A 429 -6.75 -43.39 8.67
C THR A 429 -6.09 -42.56 7.58
N ALA A 430 -6.85 -42.18 6.55
CA ALA A 430 -6.35 -41.42 5.42
C ALA A 430 -7.34 -40.34 4.96
N GLU A 431 -6.82 -39.28 4.35
CA GLU A 431 -7.58 -38.22 3.69
C GLU A 431 -7.55 -38.39 2.16
N GLU A 432 -8.58 -37.90 1.48
CA GLU A 432 -8.62 -37.81 0.02
C GLU A 432 -7.43 -37.02 -0.53
N PHE A 433 -6.85 -37.47 -1.66
CA PHE A 433 -5.80 -36.75 -2.38
C PHE A 433 -6.24 -36.47 -3.83
N PRO A 434 -6.95 -35.37 -4.10
CA PRO A 434 -7.42 -35.06 -5.46
C PRO A 434 -6.30 -34.51 -6.37
N GLY A 435 -5.18 -34.05 -5.80
CA GLY A 435 -4.06 -33.41 -6.51
C GLY A 435 -4.37 -31.99 -6.98
N GLY A 436 -3.36 -31.11 -6.94
CA GLY A 436 -3.48 -29.70 -7.37
C GLY A 436 -4.31 -28.80 -6.45
N THR A 437 -4.66 -29.26 -5.25
CA THR A 437 -5.52 -28.52 -4.30
C THR A 437 -4.78 -28.07 -3.05
N ALA A 438 -3.56 -28.58 -2.81
CA ALA A 438 -2.76 -28.27 -1.63
C ALA A 438 -1.63 -27.25 -1.89
N THR A 439 -1.68 -26.55 -3.02
CA THR A 439 -0.76 -25.48 -3.40
C THR A 439 -1.54 -24.23 -3.84
N ALA A 440 -1.23 -23.07 -3.26
CA ALA A 440 -1.91 -21.81 -3.57
C ALA A 440 -1.23 -21.04 -4.71
N VAL A 441 -2.06 -20.44 -5.59
CA VAL A 441 -1.61 -19.43 -6.55
C VAL A 441 -1.41 -18.10 -5.81
N GLN A 442 -0.28 -17.43 -6.02
CA GLN A 442 0.01 -16.14 -5.41
C GLN A 442 -0.83 -15.04 -6.08
N TYR A 443 -1.75 -14.44 -5.34
CA TYR A 443 -2.47 -13.24 -5.76
C TYR A 443 -1.80 -11.99 -5.18
N PRO A 444 -1.59 -10.91 -5.96
CA PRO A 444 -1.17 -9.64 -5.40
C PRO A 444 -2.28 -9.12 -4.49
N VAL A 445 -2.02 -9.07 -3.19
CA VAL A 445 -2.89 -8.37 -2.23
C VAL A 445 -2.27 -7.02 -1.95
N GLN A 446 -3.00 -5.95 -2.25
CA GLN A 446 -2.64 -4.63 -1.75
C GLN A 446 -2.81 -4.68 -0.23
N GLY A 447 -1.70 -4.75 0.51
CA GLY A 447 -1.74 -4.73 1.97
C GLY A 447 -2.57 -3.54 2.44
N ASN A 448 -3.36 -3.72 3.51
CA ASN A 448 -4.03 -2.62 4.16
C ASN A 448 -2.95 -1.64 4.64
N MET A 449 -2.74 -0.58 3.87
CA MET A 449 -1.97 0.61 4.25
C MET A 449 -2.84 1.45 5.19
N GLY A 450 -3.28 0.84 6.29
CA GLY A 450 -3.88 1.54 7.40
C GLY A 450 -2.76 2.01 8.32
N THR A 451 -2.06 3.07 7.94
CA THR A 451 -1.38 3.92 8.93
C THR A 451 -2.45 4.24 9.98
N PRO A 452 -2.24 4.00 11.29
CA PRO A 452 -3.00 4.76 12.28
C PRO A 452 -2.78 6.21 11.86
N PRO A 453 -3.82 6.92 11.43
CA PRO A 453 -3.59 8.20 10.82
C PRO A 453 -2.91 9.08 11.84
N ASN A 454 -1.76 9.62 11.48
CA ASN A 454 -1.15 10.65 12.27
C ASN A 454 -2.12 11.85 12.22
N GLN A 455 -2.96 11.96 13.24
CA GLN A 455 -3.97 13.03 13.33
C GLN A 455 -3.33 14.42 13.46
N ALA A 456 -2.01 14.49 13.65
CA ALA A 456 -1.22 15.72 13.66
C ALA A 456 -0.58 16.03 12.29
N VAL A 457 -0.88 15.29 11.21
CA VAL A 457 -0.47 15.70 9.86
C VAL A 457 -1.15 17.02 9.54
N VAL A 458 -0.33 18.05 9.31
CA VAL A 458 -0.79 19.36 8.87
C VAL A 458 -1.35 19.21 7.46
N PRO A 459 -2.61 19.63 7.21
CA PRO A 459 -3.19 19.61 5.87
C PRO A 459 -2.50 20.66 4.99
N ALA A 460 -2.62 20.51 3.68
CA ALA A 460 -2.30 21.60 2.76
C ALA A 460 -3.16 22.83 3.03
N ARG A 461 -2.66 23.99 2.62
CA ARG A 461 -3.44 25.23 2.63
C ARG A 461 -4.53 25.17 1.55
N VAL A 462 -5.48 26.10 1.61
CA VAL A 462 -6.51 26.18 0.58
C VAL A 462 -5.90 26.56 -0.77
N ASN A 463 -6.36 25.89 -1.83
CA ASN A 463 -6.22 26.41 -3.19
C ASN A 463 -6.97 27.76 -3.29
N ALA A 464 -6.64 28.55 -4.31
CA ALA A 464 -7.39 29.79 -4.57
C ALA A 464 -8.90 29.44 -4.69
N PRO A 465 -9.76 30.00 -3.83
CA PRO A 465 -11.17 29.68 -3.81
C PRO A 465 -11.88 30.37 -4.97
N VAL A 466 -12.88 29.70 -5.54
CA VAL A 466 -13.80 30.33 -6.51
C VAL A 466 -14.97 30.92 -5.74
N ILE A 467 -14.98 32.24 -5.58
CA ILE A 467 -16.01 32.99 -4.83
C ILE A 467 -16.97 33.65 -5.81
N PHE A 468 -18.27 33.44 -5.64
CA PHE A 468 -19.28 34.09 -6.48
C PHE A 468 -20.62 34.29 -5.78
N GLU A 469 -21.44 35.19 -6.33
CA GLU A 469 -22.84 35.38 -5.95
C GLU A 469 -23.77 34.70 -6.97
N PRO A 470 -24.55 33.67 -6.57
CA PRO A 470 -25.52 33.02 -7.45
C PRO A 470 -26.72 33.93 -7.74
N SER A 471 -27.32 33.73 -8.91
CA SER A 471 -28.47 34.51 -9.38
C SER A 471 -29.76 34.29 -8.56
N GLU A 472 -30.75 35.17 -8.73
CA GLU A 472 -32.09 35.03 -8.12
C GLU A 472 -32.74 33.70 -8.50
N ALA A 473 -32.56 33.27 -9.76
CA ALA A 473 -33.15 32.04 -10.28
C ALA A 473 -32.57 30.77 -9.64
N LEU A 474 -31.30 30.78 -9.21
CA LEU A 474 -30.68 29.65 -8.52
C LEU A 474 -30.98 29.65 -7.02
N THR A 475 -31.11 30.83 -6.41
CA THR A 475 -31.26 30.98 -4.96
C THR A 475 -32.70 31.07 -4.48
N GLY A 476 -33.65 31.30 -5.37
CA GLY A 476 -35.03 31.58 -5.00
C GLY A 476 -35.20 32.92 -4.29
N GLY A 477 -34.32 33.89 -4.57
CA GLY A 477 -34.42 35.26 -4.02
C GLY A 477 -33.69 35.52 -2.71
N VAL A 478 -32.86 34.59 -2.26
CA VAL A 478 -31.99 34.77 -1.09
C VAL A 478 -30.57 35.08 -1.58
N ALA A 479 -30.13 36.33 -1.42
CA ALA A 479 -28.75 36.69 -1.72
C ALA A 479 -27.77 35.83 -0.90
N GLN A 480 -26.78 35.28 -1.56
CA GLN A 480 -25.79 34.39 -0.97
C GLN A 480 -24.42 34.71 -1.56
N VAL A 481 -23.37 34.51 -0.79
CA VAL A 481 -22.01 34.37 -1.31
C VAL A 481 -21.65 32.90 -1.17
N ILE A 482 -21.16 32.31 -2.26
CA ILE A 482 -20.76 30.90 -2.25
C ILE A 482 -19.30 30.77 -2.65
N ALA A 483 -18.62 29.79 -2.06
CA ALA A 483 -17.20 29.56 -2.27
C ALA A 483 -16.93 28.07 -2.56
N ALA A 484 -16.31 27.78 -3.70
CA ALA A 484 -15.63 26.52 -3.92
C ALA A 484 -14.28 26.59 -3.23
N VAL A 485 -13.99 25.61 -2.37
CA VAL A 485 -12.75 25.54 -1.60
C VAL A 485 -12.23 24.11 -1.62
N SER A 486 -10.96 23.94 -1.93
CA SER A 486 -10.25 22.66 -1.81
C SER A 486 -8.85 22.90 -1.25
N GLY A 487 -8.19 21.84 -0.78
CA GLY A 487 -6.80 21.90 -0.34
C GLY A 487 -5.87 21.33 -1.39
N GLY A 488 -4.79 22.05 -1.66
CA GLY A 488 -3.77 21.63 -2.62
C GLY A 488 -2.46 22.29 -2.29
N ILE A 489 -1.38 21.64 -2.70
CA ILE A 489 -0.04 22.07 -2.33
C ILE A 489 0.41 23.12 -3.33
N ALA A 490 0.85 24.27 -2.80
CA ALA A 490 1.30 25.38 -3.63
C ALA A 490 2.32 24.89 -4.66
N PRO A 491 2.20 25.34 -5.93
CA PRO A 491 3.04 24.83 -7.00
C PRO A 491 4.52 25.04 -6.68
N VAL A 492 5.28 23.95 -6.80
CA VAL A 492 6.74 23.99 -6.85
C VAL A 492 7.15 24.50 -8.20
N TYR A 493 8.08 25.45 -8.23
CA TYR A 493 8.70 25.94 -9.44
C TYR A 493 10.15 25.48 -9.50
N LEU A 494 10.61 25.12 -10.69
CA LEU A 494 12.02 25.10 -11.03
C LEU A 494 12.41 26.52 -11.45
N LEU A 495 13.24 27.19 -10.65
CA LEU A 495 13.93 28.40 -11.06
C LEU A 495 15.19 27.97 -11.80
N ALA A 496 15.14 27.97 -13.13
CA ALA A 496 16.21 27.52 -13.99
C ALA A 496 16.93 28.71 -14.64
N GLU A 497 18.26 28.71 -14.62
CA GLU A 497 19.06 29.67 -15.37
C GLU A 497 18.96 29.41 -16.89
N ASP A 498 19.09 30.48 -17.68
CA ASP A 498 19.31 30.39 -19.12
C ASP A 498 20.82 30.32 -19.45
N SER A 499 21.19 30.44 -20.72
CA SER A 499 22.60 30.43 -21.16
C SER A 499 23.28 31.81 -21.13
N SER A 500 22.62 32.85 -20.61
CA SER A 500 23.17 34.21 -20.57
C SER A 500 24.30 34.34 -19.53
N THR A 501 25.15 35.35 -19.69
CA THR A 501 26.10 35.76 -18.65
C THR A 501 25.51 36.93 -17.88
N GLY A 502 25.31 36.76 -16.58
CA GLY A 502 24.70 37.79 -15.75
C GLY A 502 24.02 37.21 -14.52
N GLN A 503 22.96 37.89 -14.10
CA GLN A 503 22.16 37.47 -12.96
C GLN A 503 21.03 36.54 -13.41
N HIS A 504 20.84 35.44 -12.68
CA HIS A 504 19.79 34.46 -12.92
C HIS A 504 18.82 34.49 -11.74
N LYS A 505 17.66 35.12 -11.90
CA LYS A 505 16.76 35.42 -10.79
C LYS A 505 15.31 35.54 -11.19
N THR A 506 14.46 35.41 -10.18
CA THR A 506 13.06 35.80 -10.25
C THR A 506 12.76 36.88 -9.21
N LYS A 507 11.81 37.75 -9.51
CA LYS A 507 11.38 38.83 -8.62
C LYS A 507 9.87 38.88 -8.53
N GLN A 508 9.42 39.19 -7.33
CA GLN A 508 8.06 39.64 -7.10
C GLN A 508 8.06 41.16 -7.23
N GLY A 509 7.20 41.68 -8.10
CA GLY A 509 6.93 43.12 -8.20
C GLY A 509 6.30 43.67 -6.92
N ASN A 510 5.81 44.91 -6.96
CA ASN A 510 5.26 45.59 -5.78
C ASN A 510 4.08 44.82 -5.18
N VAL A 511 4.33 44.05 -4.11
CA VAL A 511 3.30 43.37 -3.30
C VAL A 511 2.39 44.39 -2.61
N THR A 512 2.91 45.61 -2.40
CA THR A 512 2.18 46.79 -1.95
C THR A 512 2.80 48.03 -2.61
N PRO A 513 2.01 49.05 -3.02
CA PRO A 513 2.56 50.16 -3.81
C PRO A 513 3.63 51.00 -3.08
N VAL A 514 3.54 51.15 -1.75
CA VAL A 514 4.49 51.92 -0.91
C VAL A 514 4.46 51.39 0.53
N ILE A 515 5.63 51.19 1.14
CA ILE A 515 5.80 50.76 2.54
C ILE A 515 6.55 51.87 3.30
N ALA A 516 6.10 52.22 4.51
CA ALA A 516 6.71 53.28 5.31
C ALA A 516 8.12 52.90 5.83
N SER A 517 8.99 53.89 6.03
CA SER A 517 10.28 53.68 6.70
C SER A 517 10.09 53.05 8.09
N LEU A 518 11.12 52.33 8.55
CA LEU A 518 11.15 51.55 9.79
C LEU A 518 10.22 50.33 9.85
N THR A 519 9.34 50.15 8.86
CA THR A 519 8.49 48.95 8.77
C THR A 519 9.37 47.71 8.61
N THR A 520 9.20 46.72 9.47
CA THR A 520 9.86 45.42 9.35
C THR A 520 9.30 44.64 8.18
N VAL A 521 10.17 44.05 7.39
CA VAL A 521 9.88 43.14 6.27
C VAL A 521 10.42 41.78 6.64
N LEU A 522 9.55 40.76 6.58
CA LEU A 522 9.97 39.36 6.57
C LEU A 522 9.74 38.81 5.17
N PHE A 523 10.72 38.12 4.60
CA PHE A 523 10.57 37.42 3.32
C PHE A 523 11.08 35.99 3.46
N SER A 524 10.26 35.02 3.08
CA SER A 524 10.60 33.60 3.16
C SER A 524 10.30 32.86 1.85
N VAL A 525 11.06 31.80 1.58
CA VAL A 525 10.76 30.81 0.54
C VAL A 525 11.26 29.43 0.99
N TYR A 526 10.58 28.37 0.55
CA TYR A 526 11.12 27.03 0.64
C TYR A 526 11.94 26.71 -0.60
N ALA A 527 13.14 26.17 -0.42
CA ALA A 527 14.06 25.85 -1.52
C ALA A 527 14.70 24.47 -1.35
N GLN A 528 14.97 23.80 -2.47
CA GLN A 528 15.65 22.50 -2.53
C GLN A 528 16.71 22.52 -3.63
N ALA A 529 17.90 22.00 -3.30
CA ALA A 529 19.00 21.87 -4.24
C ALA A 529 18.69 20.84 -5.35
N VAL A 530 19.10 21.15 -6.57
CA VAL A 530 19.00 20.24 -7.74
C VAL A 530 20.31 20.29 -8.51
N ALA A 531 20.35 20.94 -9.68
CA ALA A 531 21.57 21.16 -10.44
C ALA A 531 22.38 22.37 -9.91
N ARG A 532 21.74 23.23 -9.12
CA ARG A 532 22.36 24.30 -8.31
C ARG A 532 22.00 24.07 -6.84
N SER A 533 22.78 24.68 -5.95
CA SER A 533 22.67 24.44 -4.51
C SER A 533 22.78 25.71 -3.66
N ALA A 534 22.74 26.89 -4.27
CA ALA A 534 22.85 28.15 -3.53
C ALA A 534 21.88 29.19 -4.09
N LEU A 535 21.36 30.02 -3.19
CA LEU A 535 20.51 31.16 -3.55
C LEU A 535 20.77 32.36 -2.64
N ARG A 536 20.40 33.54 -3.13
CA ARG A 536 20.26 34.76 -2.33
C ARG A 536 18.80 35.18 -2.25
N LEU A 537 18.32 35.42 -1.03
CA LEU A 537 17.09 36.17 -0.80
C LEU A 537 17.43 37.62 -0.52
N ALA A 538 16.71 38.54 -1.16
CA ALA A 538 16.88 39.97 -0.92
C ALA A 538 15.57 40.74 -1.08
N PHE A 539 15.48 41.90 -0.42
CA PHE A 539 14.47 42.89 -0.70
C PHE A 539 15.05 44.30 -0.85
N PHE A 540 14.41 45.15 -1.65
CA PHE A 540 14.74 46.58 -1.73
C PHE A 540 14.15 47.33 -0.54
N ASN A 541 15.00 47.92 0.31
CA ASN A 541 14.58 48.58 1.55
C ASN A 541 14.31 50.09 1.41
N GLY A 542 14.20 50.60 0.18
CA GLY A 542 14.10 52.03 -0.12
C GLY A 542 15.43 52.73 -0.39
N ALA A 543 16.57 52.09 -0.12
CA ALA A 543 17.91 52.61 -0.42
C ALA A 543 18.77 51.62 -1.20
N ALA A 544 18.76 50.33 -0.81
CA ALA A 544 19.55 49.28 -1.42
C ALA A 544 18.78 47.95 -1.46
N ASN A 545 19.23 47.02 -2.31
CA ASN A 545 18.81 45.63 -2.22
C ASN A 545 19.68 44.93 -1.18
N ILE A 546 19.09 44.57 -0.05
CA ILE A 546 19.77 43.93 1.07
C ILE A 546 19.20 42.53 1.29
N GLY A 547 20.04 41.60 1.76
CA GLY A 547 19.65 40.20 1.86
C GLY A 547 20.67 39.30 2.54
N CYS A 548 20.54 37.99 2.26
CA CYS A 548 21.46 36.96 2.73
C CYS A 548 21.52 35.82 1.72
N ASP A 549 22.70 35.19 1.65
CA ASP A 549 22.97 34.00 0.84
C ASP A 549 22.65 32.73 1.65
N PHE A 550 22.31 31.64 0.97
CA PHE A 550 21.91 30.36 1.57
C PHE A 550 22.55 29.19 0.81
N ASP A 551 23.21 28.29 1.54
CA ASP A 551 23.72 27.02 1.03
C ASP A 551 22.69 25.90 1.32
N LEU A 552 22.07 25.39 0.27
CA LEU A 552 21.04 24.34 0.35
C LEU A 552 21.63 22.93 0.49
N THR A 553 22.94 22.74 0.23
CA THR A 553 23.61 21.46 0.46
C THR A 553 24.08 21.38 1.90
N ALA A 554 24.71 22.44 2.41
CA ALA A 554 25.21 22.50 3.78
C ALA A 554 24.11 22.83 4.80
N GLY A 555 22.99 23.42 4.36
CA GLY A 555 21.92 23.88 5.25
C GLY A 555 22.36 25.05 6.12
N THR A 556 23.15 25.99 5.57
CA THR A 556 23.75 27.11 6.31
C THR A 556 23.48 28.44 5.63
N THR A 557 23.41 29.51 6.42
CA THR A 557 23.36 30.89 5.90
C THR A 557 24.76 31.39 5.59
N GLY A 558 24.91 32.21 4.54
CA GLY A 558 26.05 33.08 4.34
C GLY A 558 26.08 34.24 5.35
N THR A 559 26.95 35.22 5.14
CA THR A 559 27.00 36.44 5.97
C THR A 559 25.85 37.37 5.58
N PRO A 560 24.88 37.65 6.47
CA PRO A 560 23.79 38.57 6.15
C PRO A 560 24.31 40.00 5.95
N ASP A 561 23.67 40.76 5.06
CA ASP A 561 23.95 42.20 4.93
C ASP A 561 23.61 42.94 6.24
N ALA A 562 24.20 44.12 6.43
CA ALA A 562 23.94 44.93 7.61
C ALA A 562 22.45 45.24 7.78
N GLY A 563 21.89 44.92 8.94
CA GLY A 563 20.46 45.12 9.26
C GLY A 563 19.54 43.97 8.83
N ILE A 564 20.08 42.88 8.28
CA ILE A 564 19.35 41.64 8.00
C ILE A 564 19.61 40.60 9.08
N THR A 565 18.56 39.93 9.52
CA THR A 565 18.62 38.65 10.22
C THR A 565 18.18 37.56 9.24
N ALA A 566 18.90 36.44 9.19
CA ALA A 566 18.58 35.34 8.29
C ALA A 566 18.53 34.01 9.04
N THR A 567 17.62 33.12 8.66
CA THR A 567 17.51 31.76 9.19
C THR A 567 17.29 30.77 8.07
N ILE A 568 17.91 29.60 8.18
CA ILE A 568 17.65 28.45 7.32
C ILE A 568 17.26 27.27 8.21
N THR A 569 16.10 26.67 7.93
CA THR A 569 15.54 25.60 8.75
C THR A 569 15.20 24.40 7.87
N PRO A 570 15.61 23.17 8.23
CA PRO A 570 15.20 21.98 7.51
C PRO A 570 13.67 21.81 7.55
N ALA A 571 13.06 21.57 6.39
CA ALA A 571 11.62 21.35 6.24
C ALA A 571 11.26 19.89 5.90
N GLY A 572 12.26 19.00 5.73
CA GLY A 572 12.07 17.59 5.34
C GLY A 572 12.23 17.38 3.83
N GLY A 573 12.50 16.14 3.39
CA GLY A 573 12.64 15.83 1.96
C GLY A 573 13.70 16.65 1.21
N ASN A 574 14.80 17.04 1.88
CA ASN A 574 15.85 17.95 1.38
C ASN A 574 15.40 19.40 1.11
N TRP A 575 14.21 19.78 1.57
CA TRP A 575 13.75 21.16 1.54
C TRP A 575 14.26 21.95 2.74
N PHE A 576 14.56 23.22 2.51
CA PHE A 576 14.87 24.19 3.55
C PHE A 576 13.94 25.39 3.45
N GLN A 577 13.43 25.85 4.58
CA GLN A 577 12.81 27.18 4.68
C GLN A 577 13.93 28.22 4.85
N CYS A 578 14.06 29.12 3.90
CA CYS A 578 14.99 30.24 3.94
C CYS A 578 14.20 31.51 4.28
N VAL A 579 14.62 32.24 5.31
CA VAL A 579 13.92 33.44 5.80
C VAL A 579 14.93 34.56 5.99
N ILE A 580 14.57 35.77 5.56
CA ILE A 580 15.26 37.02 5.91
C ILE A 580 14.28 37.98 6.60
N THR A 581 14.79 38.78 7.54
CA THR A 581 14.04 39.83 8.21
C THR A 581 14.89 41.09 8.31
N GLY A 582 14.33 42.24 7.97
CA GLY A 582 15.01 43.54 8.07
C GLY A 582 14.02 44.71 8.02
N ALA A 583 14.48 45.94 8.23
CA ALA A 583 13.62 47.12 8.22
C ALA A 583 13.75 47.96 6.93
N MET A 584 12.66 48.59 6.50
CA MET A 584 12.70 49.64 5.49
C MET A 584 13.52 50.84 6.01
N VAL A 585 14.41 51.37 5.18
CA VAL A 585 15.22 52.56 5.49
C VAL A 585 14.52 53.83 4.99
N ALA A 586 13.77 53.75 3.89
CA ALA A 586 12.99 54.86 3.35
C ALA A 586 11.61 54.37 2.89
N THR A 587 10.64 55.30 2.85
CA THR A 587 9.30 55.01 2.35
C THR A 587 9.35 54.73 0.85
N ALA A 588 9.15 53.48 0.45
CA ALA A 588 9.32 53.02 -0.93
C ALA A 588 8.56 51.72 -1.19
N ALA A 589 8.43 51.32 -2.44
CA ALA A 589 7.96 49.98 -2.80
C ALA A 589 9.09 48.96 -2.60
N ALA A 590 8.84 47.90 -1.81
CA ALA A 590 9.80 46.81 -1.70
C ALA A 590 9.69 45.87 -2.91
N THR A 591 10.83 45.50 -3.49
CA THR A 591 10.93 44.42 -4.48
C THR A 591 11.58 43.22 -3.84
N LEU A 592 10.94 42.05 -3.91
CA LEU A 592 11.46 40.80 -3.35
C LEU A 592 12.15 40.00 -4.45
N THR A 593 13.33 39.47 -4.17
CA THR A 593 14.16 38.77 -5.17
C THR A 593 14.63 37.43 -4.64
N ILE A 594 14.49 36.39 -5.47
CA ILE A 594 15.15 35.09 -5.31
C ILE A 594 16.15 34.96 -6.46
N GLN A 595 17.43 34.83 -6.12
CA GLN A 595 18.51 34.81 -7.09
C GLN A 595 19.33 33.53 -6.94
N LEU A 596 19.62 32.87 -8.05
CA LEU A 596 20.54 31.73 -8.08
C LEU A 596 21.98 32.21 -7.85
N GLU A 597 22.77 31.35 -7.21
CA GLU A 597 24.20 31.57 -7.03
C GLU A 597 25.00 30.37 -7.50
N ASN A 598 26.17 30.64 -8.08
CA ASN A 598 27.09 29.60 -8.51
C ASN A 598 28.54 30.12 -8.57
N PRO A 599 29.41 29.76 -7.61
CA PRO A 599 29.10 29.14 -6.30
C PRO A 599 28.38 30.12 -5.36
N ILE A 600 28.08 29.71 -4.11
CA ILE A 600 27.50 30.59 -3.09
C ILE A 600 28.28 31.91 -2.95
N GLY A 601 27.57 33.03 -2.81
CA GLY A 601 28.12 34.39 -2.81
C GLY A 601 28.47 34.93 -4.21
N THR A 602 28.28 34.15 -5.28
CA THR A 602 28.50 34.58 -6.67
C THR A 602 27.16 34.72 -7.39
N ILE A 603 26.65 35.94 -7.39
CA ILE A 603 25.31 36.28 -7.92
C ILE A 603 25.28 36.56 -9.44
N SER A 604 26.44 36.61 -10.10
CA SER A 604 26.55 36.84 -11.55
C SER A 604 27.56 35.88 -12.14
N TYR A 605 27.12 35.06 -13.08
CA TYR A 605 27.95 34.01 -13.69
C TYR A 605 27.43 33.65 -15.10
N ALA A 606 28.11 32.75 -15.80
CA ALA A 606 27.65 32.23 -17.08
C ALA A 606 26.70 31.04 -16.84
N GLY A 607 25.43 31.19 -17.20
CA GLY A 607 24.40 30.19 -16.95
C GLY A 607 24.49 28.97 -17.86
N THR A 608 23.96 27.85 -17.38
CA THR A 608 23.74 26.60 -18.11
C THR A 608 22.25 26.36 -18.22
N LEU A 609 21.71 26.44 -19.44
CA LEU A 609 20.27 26.32 -19.70
C LEU A 609 19.63 25.13 -18.97
N GLY A 610 18.64 25.42 -18.12
CA GLY A 610 17.84 24.41 -17.43
C GLY A 610 18.35 24.02 -16.03
N ASN A 611 19.57 24.42 -15.65
CA ASN A 611 20.08 24.16 -14.31
C ASN A 611 19.49 25.13 -13.29
N GLY A 612 19.22 24.67 -12.07
CA GLY A 612 18.56 25.52 -11.09
C GLY A 612 18.29 24.85 -9.75
N ILE A 613 17.37 25.46 -9.01
CA ILE A 613 16.83 24.97 -7.73
C ILE A 613 15.31 24.87 -7.83
N TYR A 614 14.71 24.03 -6.98
CA TYR A 614 13.27 24.09 -6.77
C TYR A 614 12.92 25.11 -5.68
N ILE A 615 11.84 25.86 -5.89
CA ILE A 615 11.27 26.82 -4.93
C ILE A 615 9.75 26.66 -4.80
N TRP A 616 9.21 26.90 -3.60
CA TRP A 616 7.76 27.01 -3.37
C TRP A 616 7.47 27.84 -2.11
N GLY A 617 6.20 28.18 -1.88
CA GLY A 617 5.74 28.80 -0.64
C GLY A 617 6.39 30.14 -0.32
N GLY A 618 6.64 30.98 -1.34
CA GLY A 618 7.13 32.34 -1.13
C GLY A 618 6.14 33.15 -0.30
N ALA A 619 6.57 33.78 0.79
CA ALA A 619 5.69 34.55 1.67
C ALA A 619 6.39 35.82 2.21
N VAL A 620 5.61 36.86 2.49
CA VAL A 620 6.09 38.15 2.98
C VAL A 620 5.23 38.66 4.12
N SER A 621 5.81 39.39 5.08
CA SER A 621 5.03 40.22 6.00
C SER A 621 5.60 41.63 6.14
N PHE A 622 4.73 42.57 6.50
CA PHE A 622 5.08 43.97 6.73
C PHE A 622 4.58 44.40 8.11
N GLY A 623 5.44 45.06 8.89
CA GLY A 623 5.05 45.66 10.17
C GLY A 623 4.68 44.65 11.26
N GLY A 624 5.15 43.41 11.15
CA GLY A 624 4.91 42.36 12.16
C GLY A 624 3.53 41.68 12.05
N THR A 625 2.82 41.86 10.94
CA THR A 625 1.66 41.01 10.61
C THR A 625 2.10 39.58 10.30
N GLY A 626 1.16 38.63 10.27
CA GLY A 626 1.44 37.28 9.79
C GLY A 626 1.92 37.29 8.33
N PRO A 627 2.75 36.32 7.92
CA PRO A 627 3.24 36.19 6.55
C PRO A 627 2.11 35.86 5.58
N THR A 628 1.98 36.65 4.52
CA THR A 628 1.07 36.43 3.40
C THR A 628 1.83 35.80 2.24
N PHE A 629 1.26 34.77 1.62
CA PHE A 629 1.85 34.15 0.44
C PHE A 629 1.91 35.13 -0.74
N LEU A 630 3.02 35.05 -1.47
CA LEU A 630 3.20 35.74 -2.72
C LEU A 630 2.52 34.93 -3.84
N PRO A 631 1.88 35.59 -4.82
CA PRO A 631 1.52 34.90 -6.06
C PRO A 631 2.79 34.43 -6.79
N ALA A 632 2.61 33.63 -7.85
CA ALA A 632 3.73 33.16 -8.68
C ALA A 632 4.62 34.33 -9.12
N PHE A 633 5.94 34.20 -8.92
CA PHE A 633 6.89 35.27 -9.21
C PHE A 633 6.80 35.71 -10.68
N ALA A 634 6.36 36.94 -10.91
CA ALA A 634 5.89 37.41 -12.21
C ALA A 634 7.00 37.90 -13.16
N SER A 635 8.24 38.07 -12.68
CA SER A 635 9.33 38.61 -13.50
C SER A 635 10.63 37.83 -13.32
N VAL A 636 11.22 37.40 -14.43
CA VAL A 636 12.49 36.65 -14.47
C VAL A 636 13.56 37.45 -15.22
N THR A 637 14.82 37.25 -14.87
CA THR A 637 15.98 37.82 -15.55
C THR A 637 17.05 36.75 -15.63
N GLY A 638 17.55 36.45 -16.83
CA GLY A 638 18.52 35.37 -17.05
C GLY A 638 17.97 33.99 -16.67
N ALA A 639 16.66 33.82 -16.51
CA ALA A 639 16.09 32.61 -15.94
C ALA A 639 14.71 32.31 -16.52
N ALA A 640 14.28 31.06 -16.38
CA ALA A 640 12.93 30.60 -16.60
C ALA A 640 12.34 30.07 -15.28
N LEU A 641 11.03 30.20 -15.13
CA LEU A 641 10.28 29.66 -13.99
C LEU A 641 9.23 28.70 -14.53
N ALA A 642 9.44 27.40 -14.31
CA ALA A 642 8.55 26.35 -14.79
C ALA A 642 7.96 25.58 -13.60
N THR A 643 6.68 25.23 -13.65
CA THR A 643 6.07 24.37 -12.63
C THR A 643 6.71 22.98 -12.63
N SER A 644 6.96 22.44 -11.45
CA SER A 644 7.50 21.10 -11.23
C SER A 644 6.47 20.22 -10.50
N GLY A 645 6.46 18.93 -10.83
CA GLY A 645 5.69 17.89 -10.11
C GLY A 645 6.41 17.34 -8.88
N THR A 646 7.50 17.98 -8.44
CA THR A 646 8.29 17.56 -7.27
C THR A 646 7.42 17.58 -6.01
N SER A 647 7.59 16.57 -5.15
CA SER A 647 6.96 16.55 -3.85
C SER A 647 7.64 17.52 -2.87
N THR A 648 6.81 18.30 -2.20
CA THR A 648 7.15 19.11 -1.02
C THR A 648 7.01 18.26 0.26
N PRO A 649 7.45 18.76 1.42
CA PRO A 649 7.16 18.13 2.71
C PRO A 649 5.66 18.08 3.03
N GLU A 650 4.86 18.96 2.42
CA GLU A 650 3.40 18.99 2.54
C GLU A 650 2.73 18.01 1.55
N GLY A 651 3.48 17.37 0.63
CA GLY A 651 3.01 16.40 -0.38
C GLY A 651 3.30 16.81 -1.84
N ALA A 652 2.58 16.26 -2.84
CA ALA A 652 2.84 16.55 -4.26
C ALA A 652 2.23 17.88 -4.77
N SER A 653 3.09 18.76 -5.31
CA SER A 653 2.76 20.06 -5.91
C SER A 653 1.61 20.02 -6.93
N GLY A 654 0.63 20.91 -6.79
CA GLY A 654 -0.48 21.06 -7.75
C GLY A 654 -1.47 19.89 -7.80
N ILE A 655 -1.37 18.98 -6.84
CA ILE A 655 -2.28 17.85 -6.63
C ILE A 655 -3.04 18.08 -5.33
N ALA A 656 -4.28 17.60 -5.27
CA ALA A 656 -5.04 17.58 -4.04
C ALA A 656 -4.29 16.87 -2.92
N ASP A 657 -4.30 17.48 -1.73
CA ASP A 657 -3.78 16.84 -0.54
C ASP A 657 -4.79 15.79 -0.03
N PRO A 658 -4.44 14.50 0.00
CA PRO A 658 -5.31 13.45 0.52
C PRO A 658 -5.60 13.59 2.03
N ASN A 659 -4.86 14.45 2.74
CA ASN A 659 -5.05 14.73 4.16
C ASN A 659 -5.91 15.98 4.42
N TRP A 660 -6.29 16.74 3.39
CA TRP A 660 -7.14 17.92 3.56
C TRP A 660 -8.58 17.52 3.88
N GLY A 661 -9.07 17.91 5.06
CA GLY A 661 -10.41 17.57 5.52
C GLY A 661 -11.43 18.67 5.32
N GLY A 662 -10.99 19.92 5.23
CA GLY A 662 -11.88 21.06 5.18
C GLY A 662 -11.21 22.37 5.58
N ALA A 663 -12.01 23.42 5.67
CA ALA A 663 -11.57 24.71 6.19
C ALA A 663 -12.67 25.41 7.00
N PHE A 664 -12.27 26.10 8.08
CA PHE A 664 -13.14 27.08 8.73
C PHE A 664 -13.16 28.36 7.90
N VAL A 665 -14.35 28.92 7.69
CA VAL A 665 -14.53 30.15 6.91
C VAL A 665 -14.69 31.32 7.86
N TRP A 666 -13.79 32.29 7.73
CA TRP A 666 -13.73 33.48 8.58
C TRP A 666 -13.98 34.73 7.75
N LEU A 667 -14.80 35.64 8.27
CA LEU A 667 -15.16 36.90 7.62
C LEU A 667 -14.80 38.09 8.51
N SER A 668 -14.31 39.15 7.88
CA SER A 668 -14.01 40.44 8.48
C SER A 668 -14.45 41.59 7.57
N THR A 669 -14.93 42.68 8.15
CA THR A 669 -15.25 43.93 7.45
C THR A 669 -14.20 45.03 7.66
N ASP A 670 -13.27 44.83 8.60
CA ASP A 670 -12.19 45.77 8.94
C ASP A 670 -10.78 45.27 8.53
N GLY A 671 -10.66 44.00 8.12
CA GLY A 671 -9.39 43.35 7.77
C GLY A 671 -8.55 42.90 8.96
N ASN A 672 -9.03 43.11 10.20
CA ASN A 672 -8.30 42.83 11.43
C ASN A 672 -9.02 41.81 12.32
N THR A 673 -10.33 41.97 12.50
CA THR A 673 -11.16 41.15 13.38
C THR A 673 -11.97 40.16 12.55
N TYR A 674 -11.68 38.87 12.71
CA TYR A 674 -12.31 37.80 11.95
C TYR A 674 -13.31 37.02 12.79
N GLY A 675 -14.56 36.92 12.31
CA GLY A 675 -15.61 36.06 12.87
C GLY A 675 -15.82 34.80 12.02
N ASN A 676 -15.96 33.64 12.65
CA ASN A 676 -16.26 32.40 11.95
C ASN A 676 -17.71 32.43 11.44
N ILE A 677 -17.90 32.20 10.14
CA ILE A 677 -19.21 32.21 9.47
C ILE A 677 -19.62 30.83 8.95
N GLY A 678 -18.79 29.80 9.13
CA GLY A 678 -19.12 28.42 8.79
C GLY A 678 -17.91 27.53 8.51
N THR A 679 -18.18 26.38 7.90
CA THR A 679 -17.16 25.34 7.70
C THR A 679 -17.39 24.62 6.37
N VAL A 680 -16.30 24.35 5.67
CA VAL A 680 -16.24 23.45 4.52
C VAL A 680 -15.75 22.10 5.02
N LEU A 681 -16.48 21.03 4.72
CA LEU A 681 -16.23 19.67 5.25
C LEU A 681 -15.75 18.67 4.19
N ALA A 682 -15.60 19.11 2.94
CA ALA A 682 -15.10 18.30 1.84
C ALA A 682 -14.53 19.22 0.75
N PRO A 683 -13.52 18.79 -0.02
CA PRO A 683 -12.97 19.59 -1.10
C PRO A 683 -14.01 19.77 -2.21
N ALA A 684 -14.24 21.02 -2.59
CA ALA A 684 -15.00 21.34 -3.78
C ALA A 684 -14.26 20.85 -5.03
N ARG A 685 -15.02 20.41 -6.03
CA ARG A 685 -14.47 19.98 -7.33
C ARG A 685 -14.18 21.20 -8.18
N GLN A 686 -13.06 21.87 -7.87
CA GLN A 686 -12.57 23.06 -8.55
C GLN A 686 -11.32 22.79 -9.40
N GLY A 687 -11.04 23.71 -10.31
CA GLY A 687 -9.89 23.64 -11.19
C GLY A 687 -9.90 24.77 -12.21
N PHE A 688 -9.35 24.49 -13.39
CA PHE A 688 -9.23 25.48 -14.46
C PHE A 688 -9.46 24.87 -15.84
N LEU A 689 -9.81 25.71 -16.80
CA LEU A 689 -9.91 25.33 -18.20
C LEU A 689 -8.53 25.03 -18.77
N THR A 690 -8.40 23.94 -19.53
CA THR A 690 -7.16 23.57 -20.23
C THR A 690 -7.13 24.04 -21.69
N ALA A 691 -8.30 24.41 -22.23
CA ALA A 691 -8.46 25.03 -23.53
C ALA A 691 -9.53 26.12 -23.46
N ALA A 692 -9.49 27.08 -24.39
CA ALA A 692 -10.53 28.11 -24.49
C ALA A 692 -11.89 27.47 -24.85
N LEU A 693 -12.96 27.90 -24.20
CA LEU A 693 -14.34 27.56 -24.55
C LEU A 693 -14.93 28.70 -25.39
N PRO A 694 -15.19 28.51 -26.69
CA PRO A 694 -15.76 29.56 -27.53
C PRO A 694 -17.18 29.97 -27.12
N PHE A 695 -17.60 31.14 -27.62
CA PHE A 695 -18.99 31.56 -27.54
C PHE A 695 -19.88 30.54 -28.27
N PRO A 696 -21.04 30.14 -27.71
CA PRO A 696 -21.91 29.15 -28.34
C PRO A 696 -22.53 29.73 -29.63
N SER A 697 -22.25 29.10 -30.77
CA SER A 697 -22.72 29.53 -32.10
C SER A 697 -23.98 28.79 -32.59
N GLY A 698 -24.50 27.84 -31.78
CA GLY A 698 -25.68 27.02 -32.07
C GLY A 698 -26.79 27.12 -31.02
N GLY A 699 -27.72 26.16 -31.01
CA GLY A 699 -28.79 26.09 -30.01
C GLY A 699 -28.30 25.68 -28.61
N ASN A 700 -29.21 25.72 -27.62
CA ASN A 700 -28.96 25.21 -26.27
C ASN A 700 -29.75 23.88 -26.12
N PRO A 701 -29.10 22.72 -26.01
CA PRO A 701 -27.70 22.49 -25.64
C PRO A 701 -26.69 22.76 -26.78
N ASP A 702 -25.55 23.32 -26.38
CA ASP A 702 -24.33 23.45 -27.17
C ASP A 702 -23.67 22.07 -27.35
N VAL A 703 -23.87 21.52 -28.54
CA VAL A 703 -23.33 20.21 -28.96
C VAL A 703 -22.08 20.34 -29.82
N THR A 704 -21.59 21.58 -30.04
CA THR A 704 -20.45 21.85 -30.91
C THR A 704 -19.18 22.08 -30.10
N ASN A 705 -19.26 22.86 -29.03
CA ASN A 705 -18.10 23.18 -28.22
C ASN A 705 -17.83 22.11 -27.15
N THR A 706 -16.56 21.96 -26.80
CA THR A 706 -16.10 21.08 -25.72
C THR A 706 -15.51 21.95 -24.61
N LEU A 707 -15.95 21.73 -23.38
CA LEU A 707 -15.39 22.35 -22.19
C LEU A 707 -14.31 21.43 -21.62
N SER A 708 -13.04 21.78 -21.84
CA SER A 708 -11.89 21.01 -21.37
C SER A 708 -11.38 21.57 -20.03
N VAL A 709 -11.37 20.74 -18.99
CA VAL A 709 -11.06 21.15 -17.61
C VAL A 709 -10.04 20.23 -16.94
N SER A 710 -9.26 20.79 -16.03
CA SER A 710 -8.35 20.06 -15.14
C SER A 710 -8.74 20.31 -13.70
N LEU A 711 -9.09 19.24 -12.98
CA LEU A 711 -9.41 19.23 -11.54
C LEU A 711 -8.27 18.68 -10.69
N THR A 712 -7.06 18.60 -11.23
CA THR A 712 -5.89 18.03 -10.54
C THR A 712 -5.64 18.71 -9.18
N GLU A 713 -5.85 20.03 -9.08
CA GLU A 713 -5.67 20.79 -7.84
C GLU A 713 -6.62 20.37 -6.71
N SER A 714 -7.84 19.91 -7.06
CA SER A 714 -8.86 19.49 -6.10
C SER A 714 -9.02 17.97 -6.01
N GLY A 715 -8.38 17.22 -6.91
CA GLY A 715 -8.54 15.77 -7.01
C GLY A 715 -9.97 15.38 -7.41
N GLY A 716 -10.76 16.35 -7.89
CA GLY A 716 -12.17 16.18 -8.19
C GLY A 716 -12.40 15.19 -9.34
N ALA A 717 -13.43 14.36 -9.19
CA ALA A 717 -13.91 13.49 -10.26
C ALA A 717 -15.26 13.99 -10.79
N LEU A 718 -15.41 13.97 -12.11
CA LEU A 718 -16.65 14.28 -12.80
C LEU A 718 -17.24 13.01 -13.41
N ALA A 719 -18.52 12.79 -13.17
CA ALA A 719 -19.31 11.73 -13.78
C ALA A 719 -20.22 12.33 -14.86
N SER A 720 -20.50 11.55 -15.90
CA SER A 720 -21.53 11.86 -16.89
C SER A 720 -22.93 11.79 -16.26
N GLY A 721 -23.83 12.62 -16.74
CA GLY A 721 -25.26 12.55 -16.50
C GLY A 721 -26.03 12.26 -17.79
N THR A 722 -27.36 12.22 -17.71
CA THR A 722 -28.21 12.19 -18.90
C THR A 722 -28.36 13.60 -19.50
N ALA A 723 -28.84 13.70 -20.74
CA ALA A 723 -29.21 15.00 -21.33
C ALA A 723 -30.28 15.73 -20.50
N SER A 724 -31.19 14.99 -19.87
CA SER A 724 -32.19 15.57 -18.96
C SER A 724 -31.56 16.08 -17.66
N ASP A 725 -30.57 15.37 -17.12
CA ASP A 725 -29.84 15.83 -15.93
C ASP A 725 -29.11 17.14 -16.21
N ALA A 726 -28.47 17.25 -17.38
CA ALA A 726 -27.82 18.48 -17.82
C ALA A 726 -28.83 19.62 -18.01
N ALA A 727 -29.98 19.36 -18.66
CA ALA A 727 -31.03 20.36 -18.85
C ALA A 727 -31.61 20.89 -17.52
N ASN A 728 -31.71 20.01 -16.52
CA ASN A 728 -32.22 20.33 -15.18
C ASN A 728 -31.14 20.91 -14.25
N GLY A 729 -29.91 21.15 -14.73
CA GLY A 729 -28.82 21.69 -13.93
C GLY A 729 -28.27 20.71 -12.88
N VAL A 730 -28.50 19.40 -13.01
CA VAL A 730 -27.97 18.41 -12.05
C VAL A 730 -26.44 18.42 -12.07
N THR A 731 -25.81 18.60 -13.24
CA THR A 731 -24.35 18.68 -13.44
C THR A 731 -23.81 20.11 -13.45
N LEU A 732 -24.51 21.07 -12.82
CA LEU A 732 -24.19 22.50 -12.82
C LEU A 732 -22.74 22.83 -12.47
N CYS A 733 -22.09 23.62 -13.29
CA CYS A 733 -20.73 24.12 -13.14
C CYS A 733 -20.74 25.64 -13.31
N LEU A 734 -19.72 26.27 -12.73
CA LEU A 734 -19.39 27.67 -12.94
C LEU A 734 -18.08 27.75 -13.71
N VAL A 735 -18.05 28.59 -14.76
CA VAL A 735 -16.83 29.02 -15.44
C VAL A 735 -16.86 30.54 -15.51
N ASP A 736 -15.86 31.21 -14.92
CA ASP A 736 -15.90 32.65 -14.67
C ASP A 736 -17.22 33.07 -13.98
N ASN A 737 -18.14 33.66 -14.75
CA ASN A 737 -19.45 34.15 -14.31
C ASN A 737 -20.62 33.41 -15.00
N GLU A 738 -20.35 32.38 -15.81
CA GLU A 738 -21.37 31.60 -16.49
C GLU A 738 -21.68 30.30 -15.75
N LEU A 739 -22.97 30.07 -15.47
CA LEU A 739 -23.46 28.78 -15.01
C LEU A 739 -23.85 27.93 -16.21
N LEU A 740 -23.30 26.72 -16.28
CA LEU A 740 -23.56 25.77 -17.36
C LEU A 740 -23.61 24.34 -16.83
N ALA A 741 -24.22 23.41 -17.55
CA ALA A 741 -24.25 21.99 -17.19
C ALA A 741 -23.85 21.12 -18.39
N TYR A 742 -23.44 19.88 -18.15
CA TYR A 742 -22.97 18.97 -19.19
C TYR A 742 -23.64 17.60 -19.08
N ALA A 743 -23.85 16.91 -20.21
CA ALA A 743 -24.30 15.51 -20.16
C ALA A 743 -23.11 14.55 -20.08
N THR A 744 -22.10 14.74 -20.93
CA THR A 744 -21.01 13.77 -21.07
C THR A 744 -19.73 14.33 -20.46
N ALA A 745 -19.11 13.56 -19.57
CA ALA A 745 -17.75 13.78 -19.08
C ALA A 745 -16.84 12.65 -19.57
N THR A 746 -15.89 12.97 -20.44
CA THR A 746 -14.89 12.01 -20.95
C THR A 746 -13.55 12.29 -20.29
N LEU A 747 -12.95 11.26 -19.67
CA LEU A 747 -11.63 11.38 -19.06
C LEU A 747 -10.57 11.61 -20.14
N ALA A 748 -9.86 12.73 -20.07
CA ALA A 748 -8.77 13.11 -20.98
C ALA A 748 -7.38 12.89 -20.34
N GLY A 749 -7.33 12.73 -19.02
CA GLY A 749 -6.14 12.43 -18.21
C GLY A 749 -6.54 12.31 -16.73
N THR A 750 -5.60 12.03 -15.83
CA THR A 750 -5.88 12.01 -14.38
C THR A 750 -6.52 13.32 -13.93
N ASN A 751 -7.75 13.26 -13.42
CA ASN A 751 -8.57 14.40 -13.01
C ASN A 751 -8.81 15.48 -14.09
N ALA A 752 -8.54 15.17 -15.36
CA ALA A 752 -8.78 16.06 -16.50
C ALA A 752 -9.90 15.50 -17.40
N TYR A 753 -10.84 16.35 -17.79
CA TYR A 753 -12.07 15.94 -18.47
C TYR A 753 -12.39 16.85 -19.66
N ASN A 754 -12.89 16.22 -20.73
CA ASN A 754 -13.58 16.90 -21.81
C ASN A 754 -15.09 16.75 -21.60
N LEU A 755 -15.77 17.87 -21.37
CA LEU A 755 -17.20 17.94 -21.12
C LEU A 755 -17.93 18.36 -22.41
N THR A 756 -18.94 17.61 -22.82
CA THR A 756 -19.70 17.86 -24.05
C THR A 756 -21.20 17.77 -23.81
N TYR A 757 -21.97 18.25 -24.79
CA TYR A 757 -23.43 18.40 -24.68
C TYR A 757 -23.79 19.36 -23.55
N LEU A 758 -23.41 20.63 -23.75
CA LEU A 758 -23.40 21.66 -22.71
C LEU A 758 -24.70 22.46 -22.73
N PHE A 759 -25.41 22.50 -21.62
CA PHE A 759 -26.44 23.51 -21.41
C PHE A 759 -25.79 24.79 -20.90
N ARG A 760 -25.66 25.79 -21.77
CA ARG A 760 -25.03 27.08 -21.49
C ARG A 760 -26.01 28.05 -20.83
N ALA A 761 -25.51 29.10 -20.17
CA ALA A 761 -26.31 30.22 -19.68
C ALA A 761 -27.50 29.83 -18.77
N LEU A 762 -27.29 28.87 -17.86
CA LEU A 762 -28.33 28.40 -16.94
C LEU A 762 -28.60 29.42 -15.82
N TYR A 763 -29.80 29.37 -15.25
CA TYR A 763 -30.22 30.22 -14.13
C TYR A 763 -30.03 31.73 -14.37
N GLY A 764 -30.20 32.20 -15.60
CA GLY A 764 -30.16 33.63 -15.92
C GLY A 764 -28.76 34.22 -16.04
N THR A 765 -27.69 33.41 -16.08
CA THR A 765 -26.37 33.90 -16.51
C THR A 765 -26.34 34.12 -18.01
N SER A 766 -25.38 34.91 -18.51
CA SER A 766 -25.21 35.13 -19.96
C SER A 766 -24.19 34.15 -20.56
N PRO A 767 -24.39 33.66 -21.80
CA PRO A 767 -23.39 32.85 -22.47
C PRO A 767 -22.15 33.70 -22.80
N ALA A 768 -20.95 33.17 -22.57
CA ALA A 768 -19.69 33.87 -22.82
C ALA A 768 -18.67 33.02 -23.60
N ALA A 769 -17.57 33.65 -24.02
CA ALA A 769 -16.36 32.91 -24.38
C ALA A 769 -15.42 32.92 -23.18
N HIS A 770 -14.76 31.80 -22.89
CA HIS A 770 -13.85 31.65 -21.77
C HIS A 770 -12.45 31.30 -22.26
N SER A 771 -11.44 31.90 -21.63
CA SER A 771 -10.04 31.67 -21.98
C SER A 771 -9.50 30.40 -21.31
N SER A 772 -8.43 29.82 -21.88
CA SER A 772 -7.67 28.79 -21.16
C SER A 772 -7.12 29.39 -19.85
N GLY A 773 -7.14 28.60 -18.77
CA GLY A 773 -6.80 29.05 -17.42
C GLY A 773 -7.95 29.69 -16.62
N ALA A 774 -9.14 29.86 -17.21
CA ALA A 774 -10.30 30.36 -16.48
C ALA A 774 -10.70 29.40 -15.33
N PRO A 775 -11.10 29.93 -14.16
CA PRO A 775 -11.51 29.12 -13.01
C PRO A 775 -12.78 28.31 -13.34
N PHE A 776 -12.80 27.08 -12.85
CA PHE A 776 -13.91 26.15 -12.97
C PHE A 776 -14.29 25.62 -11.59
N ALA A 777 -15.59 25.52 -11.31
CA ALA A 777 -16.09 24.83 -10.13
C ALA A 777 -17.38 24.07 -10.42
N ARG A 778 -17.48 22.83 -9.93
CA ARG A 778 -18.75 22.09 -9.90
C ARG A 778 -19.62 22.57 -8.74
N ILE A 779 -20.86 22.94 -9.03
CA ILE A 779 -21.81 23.43 -8.03
C ILE A 779 -22.62 22.27 -7.45
N ASP A 780 -22.16 21.73 -6.32
CA ASP A 780 -22.75 20.60 -5.62
C ASP A 780 -22.83 20.84 -4.10
N THR A 781 -22.95 19.77 -3.31
CA THR A 781 -23.03 19.84 -1.85
C THR A 781 -21.72 20.23 -1.16
N ALA A 782 -20.57 20.19 -1.85
CA ALA A 782 -19.27 20.55 -1.30
C ALA A 782 -18.98 22.06 -1.38
N ILE A 783 -19.83 22.85 -2.05
CA ILE A 783 -19.72 24.31 -2.09
C ILE A 783 -20.19 24.93 -0.79
N PHE A 784 -19.37 25.82 -0.22
CA PHE A 784 -19.76 26.66 0.91
C PHE A 784 -20.82 27.67 0.50
N LYS A 785 -21.86 27.85 1.30
CA LYS A 785 -22.91 28.85 1.05
C LYS A 785 -23.13 29.71 2.28
N TYR A 786 -23.08 31.02 2.11
CA TYR A 786 -23.33 32.00 3.15
C TYR A 786 -24.49 32.90 2.74
N PRO A 787 -25.66 32.84 3.43
CA PRO A 787 -26.72 33.82 3.28
C PRO A 787 -26.18 35.22 3.56
N LEU A 788 -26.23 36.10 2.56
CA LEU A 788 -25.63 37.42 2.63
C LEU A 788 -26.60 38.38 3.36
N PRO A 789 -26.24 38.90 4.54
CA PRO A 789 -27.04 39.92 5.21
C PRO A 789 -27.06 41.21 4.37
N PRO A 790 -28.20 41.92 4.27
CA PRO A 790 -28.30 43.16 3.48
C PRO A 790 -27.26 44.23 3.84
N ALA A 791 -26.83 44.27 5.12
CA ALA A 791 -25.83 45.21 5.60
C ALA A 791 -24.41 44.97 5.05
N LEU A 792 -24.14 43.80 4.45
CA LEU A 792 -22.84 43.46 3.86
C LEU A 792 -22.81 43.69 2.33
N ILE A 793 -23.92 44.07 1.71
CA ILE A 793 -23.97 44.41 0.29
C ILE A 793 -23.25 45.74 0.06
N GLY A 794 -22.34 45.76 -0.91
CA GLY A 794 -21.48 46.91 -1.24
C GLY A 794 -20.32 47.14 -0.27
N VAL A 795 -20.18 46.31 0.77
CA VAL A 795 -19.11 46.41 1.77
C VAL A 795 -17.97 45.44 1.40
N PRO A 796 -16.70 45.90 1.30
CA PRO A 796 -15.57 44.99 1.10
C PRO A 796 -15.44 44.00 2.26
N LEU A 797 -15.49 42.71 1.93
CA LEU A 797 -15.32 41.60 2.88
C LEU A 797 -13.92 41.02 2.74
N SER A 798 -13.27 40.74 3.86
CA SER A 798 -12.02 39.99 3.94
C SER A 798 -12.32 38.58 4.44
N LEU A 799 -12.05 37.57 3.61
CA LEU A 799 -12.30 36.16 3.87
C LEU A 799 -10.99 35.42 4.12
N LYS A 800 -10.97 34.55 5.13
CA LYS A 800 -9.90 33.59 5.38
C LYS A 800 -10.48 32.18 5.44
N PHE A 801 -9.75 31.23 4.86
CA PHE A 801 -10.12 29.81 4.88
C PHE A 801 -9.02 29.05 5.60
N GLN A 802 -9.32 28.61 6.82
CA GLN A 802 -8.36 28.02 7.72
C GLN A 802 -8.42 26.50 7.60
N SER A 803 -7.43 25.90 6.94
CA SER A 803 -7.40 24.45 6.68
C SER A 803 -7.36 23.62 7.96
N PHE A 804 -8.00 22.45 7.93
CA PHE A 804 -7.84 21.37 8.90
C PHE A 804 -7.78 20.01 8.17
N ASN A 805 -7.18 19.02 8.80
CA ASN A 805 -7.01 17.70 8.17
C ASN A 805 -8.28 16.86 8.21
N ILE A 806 -8.30 15.69 7.55
CA ILE A 806 -9.46 14.78 7.52
C ILE A 806 -10.00 14.35 8.91
N PHE A 807 -9.28 14.65 10.00
CA PHE A 807 -9.71 14.41 11.39
C PHE A 807 -10.26 15.68 12.08
N GLY A 808 -10.34 16.82 11.40
CA GLY A 808 -10.69 18.10 12.01
C GLY A 808 -9.59 18.66 12.94
N GLN A 809 -8.36 18.16 12.82
CA GLN A 809 -7.21 18.52 13.65
C GLN A 809 -6.15 19.25 12.81
N ALA A 810 -5.02 19.58 13.43
CA ALA A 810 -3.89 20.27 12.79
C ALA A 810 -4.33 21.55 12.04
N VAL A 811 -5.15 22.35 12.71
CA VAL A 811 -5.73 23.58 12.18
C VAL A 811 -4.62 24.57 11.86
N GLU A 812 -4.64 25.11 10.64
CA GLU A 812 -3.74 26.18 10.19
C GLU A 812 -3.83 27.39 11.12
N ASP A 813 -2.72 28.08 11.40
CA ASP A 813 -2.77 29.32 12.18
C ASP A 813 -3.53 30.39 11.38
N LEU A 814 -4.56 30.97 11.99
CA LEU A 814 -5.40 31.99 11.33
C LEU A 814 -4.60 33.20 10.83
N SER A 815 -3.48 33.52 11.49
CA SER A 815 -2.58 34.61 11.09
C SER A 815 -1.81 34.32 9.80
N GLU A 816 -1.64 33.04 9.46
CA GLU A 816 -0.95 32.59 8.24
C GLU A 816 -1.90 32.35 7.07
N CYS A 817 -3.22 32.26 7.31
CA CYS A 817 -4.20 32.11 6.24
C CYS A 817 -4.20 33.32 5.29
N THR A 818 -4.14 33.04 3.99
CA THR A 818 -4.30 34.05 2.92
C THR A 818 -5.65 34.78 3.05
N VAL A 819 -5.62 36.11 2.85
CA VAL A 819 -6.83 36.95 2.84
C VAL A 819 -7.35 37.08 1.40
N TYR A 820 -8.61 36.73 1.19
CA TYR A 820 -9.33 36.93 -0.07
C TYR A 820 -10.36 38.04 0.10
N THR A 821 -10.25 39.09 -0.70
CA THR A 821 -11.19 40.23 -0.65
C THR A 821 -12.33 40.05 -1.65
N TYR A 822 -13.56 40.27 -1.21
CA TYR A 822 -14.74 40.21 -2.07
C TYR A 822 -15.75 41.30 -1.68
N THR A 823 -16.28 42.04 -2.65
CA THR A 823 -17.31 43.07 -2.41
C THR A 823 -18.62 42.58 -3.01
N PRO A 824 -19.59 42.13 -2.19
CA PRO A 824 -20.86 41.64 -2.69
C PRO A 824 -21.67 42.74 -3.37
N SER A 825 -22.26 42.41 -4.50
CA SER A 825 -23.14 43.27 -5.30
C SER A 825 -24.61 43.16 -4.90
N GLY A 826 -24.99 42.10 -4.20
CA GLY A 826 -26.38 41.75 -3.90
C GLY A 826 -27.03 40.86 -4.96
N ALA A 827 -26.23 40.23 -5.83
CA ALA A 827 -26.74 39.30 -6.83
C ALA A 827 -27.44 38.12 -6.12
N GLY A 828 -28.70 37.88 -6.50
CA GLY A 828 -29.57 36.89 -5.85
C GLY A 828 -30.69 37.47 -4.98
N GLN A 829 -30.71 38.78 -4.69
CA GLN A 829 -31.89 39.41 -4.08
C GLN A 829 -33.09 39.38 -5.03
N LEU A 830 -34.30 39.26 -4.47
CA LEU A 830 -35.54 39.39 -5.24
C LEU A 830 -35.56 40.75 -5.94
N SER A 831 -35.61 40.75 -7.27
CA SER A 831 -35.86 41.96 -8.04
C SER A 831 -37.23 42.54 -7.65
N GLY A 832 -37.31 43.87 -7.47
CA GLY A 832 -38.55 44.55 -7.12
C GLY A 832 -39.64 44.42 -8.20
N PRO A 833 -40.90 44.75 -7.87
CA PRO A 833 -42.05 44.58 -8.78
C PRO A 833 -41.88 45.35 -10.10
N VAL A 834 -41.22 46.51 -10.04
CA VAL A 834 -40.89 47.35 -11.19
C VAL A 834 -39.93 46.64 -12.15
N THR A 835 -38.80 46.14 -11.66
CA THR A 835 -37.82 45.43 -12.49
C THR A 835 -38.40 44.15 -13.08
N LYS A 836 -39.22 43.41 -12.31
CA LYS A 836 -39.90 42.20 -12.80
C LYS A 836 -40.88 42.47 -13.95
N ALA A 837 -41.67 43.54 -13.83
CA ALA A 837 -42.61 43.93 -14.86
C ALA A 837 -41.92 44.45 -16.14
N LEU A 838 -40.83 45.20 -16.01
CA LEU A 838 -40.01 45.65 -17.15
C LEU A 838 -39.34 44.48 -17.88
N ILE A 839 -38.77 43.50 -17.16
CA ILE A 839 -38.19 42.29 -17.75
C ILE A 839 -39.24 41.45 -18.48
N ALA A 840 -40.46 41.40 -17.96
CA ALA A 840 -41.58 40.69 -18.60
C ALA A 840 -42.19 41.46 -19.79
N GLY A 841 -41.68 42.65 -20.12
CA GLY A 841 -42.22 43.51 -21.18
C GLY A 841 -43.62 44.05 -20.87
N ALA A 842 -44.04 44.03 -19.60
CA ALA A 842 -45.32 44.56 -19.18
C ALA A 842 -45.30 46.09 -19.20
N SER A 843 -46.37 46.70 -19.73
CA SER A 843 -46.55 48.15 -19.61
C SER A 843 -46.78 48.51 -18.15
N LEU A 844 -45.86 49.28 -17.59
CA LEU A 844 -45.99 49.85 -16.25
C LEU A 844 -46.64 51.22 -16.33
N ASP A 845 -47.86 51.34 -15.80
CA ASP A 845 -48.51 52.62 -15.53
C ASP A 845 -48.36 52.93 -14.04
N PHE A 846 -47.50 53.89 -13.71
CA PHE A 846 -47.26 54.33 -12.32
C PHE A 846 -48.29 55.36 -11.84
N GLY A 847 -49.37 55.57 -12.60
CA GLY A 847 -50.42 56.51 -12.27
C GLY A 847 -50.06 57.97 -12.60
N LEU A 848 -50.87 58.90 -12.08
CA LEU A 848 -50.67 60.34 -12.28
C LEU A 848 -49.45 60.83 -11.49
N VAL A 849 -48.67 61.74 -12.09
CA VAL A 849 -47.45 62.37 -11.51
C VAL A 849 -47.68 63.06 -10.15
N THR A 850 -48.94 63.27 -9.75
CA THR A 850 -49.34 63.87 -8.47
C THR A 850 -49.53 62.87 -7.33
N ALA A 851 -49.47 61.55 -7.58
CA ALA A 851 -49.54 60.53 -6.54
C ALA A 851 -48.15 60.28 -5.91
N MET A 852 -48.13 59.93 -4.62
CA MET A 852 -46.88 59.52 -3.95
C MET A 852 -46.36 58.21 -4.56
N VAL A 853 -45.04 58.09 -4.72
CA VAL A 853 -44.38 56.87 -5.22
C VAL A 853 -44.72 55.70 -4.29
N SER A 854 -45.53 54.74 -4.79
CA SER A 854 -45.97 53.57 -4.03
C SER A 854 -45.06 52.36 -4.20
N GLU A 855 -44.25 52.35 -5.25
CA GLU A 855 -43.29 51.29 -5.56
C GLU A 855 -41.97 51.92 -6.01
N MET A 856 -40.86 51.45 -5.45
CA MET A 856 -39.51 51.88 -5.81
C MET A 856 -38.61 50.65 -5.91
N ASP A 857 -37.60 50.71 -6.77
CA ASP A 857 -36.60 49.66 -6.93
C ASP A 857 -35.21 50.29 -6.99
N GLN A 858 -34.21 49.60 -6.44
CA GLN A 858 -32.80 50.00 -6.60
C GLN A 858 -32.23 49.16 -7.73
N TRP A 859 -31.94 49.79 -8.88
CA TRP A 859 -31.31 49.14 -10.04
C TRP A 859 -29.83 48.74 -9.83
N GLY A 860 -29.39 48.61 -8.58
CA GLY A 860 -28.02 48.34 -8.20
C GLY A 860 -27.03 49.42 -8.64
N THR A 861 -25.75 49.14 -8.47
CA THR A 861 -24.64 49.92 -9.01
C THR A 861 -24.18 49.25 -10.30
N ILE A 862 -24.00 49.99 -11.41
CA ILE A 862 -23.43 49.44 -12.65
C ILE A 862 -21.94 49.21 -12.41
N THR A 863 -21.60 48.05 -11.88
CA THR A 863 -20.21 47.61 -11.76
C THR A 863 -20.12 46.14 -12.14
N ASP A 864 -19.22 45.88 -13.08
CA ASP A 864 -18.56 44.60 -13.36
C ASP A 864 -19.37 43.53 -14.10
N GLY A 865 -19.99 43.92 -15.22
CA GLY A 865 -20.29 43.00 -16.33
C GLY A 865 -21.53 42.11 -16.18
N PHE A 866 -22.25 42.18 -15.06
CA PHE A 866 -23.57 41.59 -14.92
C PHE A 866 -24.61 42.48 -15.63
N THR A 867 -25.07 42.05 -16.81
CA THR A 867 -26.28 42.63 -17.42
C THR A 867 -27.46 41.82 -16.92
N LEU A 868 -28.14 42.29 -15.86
CA LEU A 868 -29.31 41.59 -15.30
C LEU A 868 -30.50 41.58 -16.29
N ALA A 869 -30.62 42.61 -17.14
CA ALA A 869 -31.52 42.68 -18.28
C ALA A 869 -31.18 43.88 -19.19
N PHE A 870 -31.57 43.83 -20.48
CA PHE A 870 -31.72 45.03 -21.31
C PHE A 870 -33.15 45.57 -21.12
N VAL A 871 -33.27 46.81 -20.67
CA VAL A 871 -34.56 47.50 -20.56
C VAL A 871 -34.59 48.57 -21.65
N ASP A 872 -35.31 48.30 -22.75
CA ASP A 872 -35.59 49.32 -23.77
C ASP A 872 -36.68 50.26 -23.23
N LEU A 873 -36.27 51.49 -22.89
CA LEU A 873 -37.17 52.53 -22.40
C LEU A 873 -38.02 53.16 -23.53
N GLY A 874 -37.80 52.76 -24.78
CA GLY A 874 -38.47 53.29 -25.96
C GLY A 874 -37.92 54.65 -26.38
N SER A 875 -38.07 54.99 -27.66
CA SER A 875 -37.57 56.23 -28.29
C SER A 875 -38.29 57.53 -27.88
N ARG A 876 -39.02 57.53 -26.76
CA ARG A 876 -39.90 58.64 -26.34
C ARG A 876 -39.68 59.13 -24.91
N ILE A 877 -38.62 58.71 -24.23
CA ILE A 877 -38.18 59.36 -22.99
C ILE A 877 -37.07 60.36 -23.39
N PRO A 878 -37.29 61.68 -23.23
CA PRO A 878 -36.29 62.69 -23.55
C PRO A 878 -35.08 62.68 -22.62
#